data_AF-K7YAX8-F1
#
_entry.id   AF-K7YAX8-F1
#
_cell.length_a   1.000
_cell.length_b   1.000
_cell.length_c   1.000
_cell.angle_alpha   90.00
_cell.angle_beta   90.00
_cell.angle_gamma   90.00
#
_symmetry.space_group_name_H-M   'P 1'
#
loop_
_entity.id
_entity.type
_entity.pdbx_description
1 polymer ?
#
loop_
_entity_poly.entity_id
_entity_poly.type
_entity_poly.pdbx_seq_one_letter_code
_entity_poly.pdbx_strand_id
1 'polypeptide(L)'
;MNEATAGAALKYHIKRALERSHSISDFSKQLELSAKNSQFTNNTLKIIEELNNGVKQASEELKEATKPSNLVKSIREQDPRPFEVIENKEAFLKNLNKNLEANATPLPKGMSVEEFKQSLESVENKERFLEHLKTRNNRDERLAALNLVEPILREPHIEIFTKDKNSALDKKEYIKAFKDENKARLYMLITQDNDTILRTFITDTPERYVRNHVRDADIIHSFIQPNRTAKSDNALSDVVVYGENTTKNPLTSQADLLKTQENPLKTQDLSPLEQAQAEKLAKLESEQLESEKEFTRLKEQEQQRKAALKKKLEHERGNAGNIEIQTKIEVGEDIPAQAQAQIPKSRVRLNEREIYDLNYAIVKAKDLKPSFTTGGTQKRTDMNEEQIKSIAENFDPKKIFGSGGFEDLPIILNDGQVIAGNHRIQGMLNFTPKSRFAYEKAIKEYYHIDLKPDELLVRMPNKRLNNTEINNLAAYSNQGRFNSESDHAIAVLSHYEPKLKELESKLNADSVYSLKNIVAKNLNFDKATHPNVGDSNLALLMYNMPRTKTQGIELLNRWQKEFSNDTKSYEKVKKMFVDNAGSFHNLIHDMSFPNVSLNAYLSDIMDRSFANLKNYQSTSESLKDLSEKFYKTNSLEMFEKSDQSTSDISEILGGAIARFARFDDPSKALFEALRSENIKKGLKEFKIADVTKDMFDPNSKEFKDIDIYDFTRYLLMVNREPSENNPTLNRLLEAVKDMQKENAKRNK
;
A
#
# COMPACT_ATOMS: atom_id res chain seq x y z
N MET A 1 -13.76 26.62 51.90
CA MET A 1 -14.11 26.61 50.46
C MET A 1 -15.38 25.80 50.26
N ASN A 2 -16.29 26.24 49.39
CA ASN A 2 -17.42 25.41 48.91
C ASN A 2 -16.86 24.27 48.03
N GLU A 3 -17.47 23.07 48.04
CA GLU A 3 -17.04 21.88 47.27
C GLU A 3 -16.84 22.18 45.77
N ALA A 4 -17.66 23.05 45.18
CA ALA A 4 -17.51 23.47 43.78
C ALA A 4 -16.17 24.21 43.51
N THR A 5 -15.70 25.02 44.48
CA THR A 5 -14.41 25.71 44.40
C THR A 5 -13.24 24.76 44.66
N ALA A 6 -13.45 23.75 45.50
CA ALA A 6 -12.45 22.71 45.80
C ALA A 6 -12.20 21.78 44.60
N GLY A 7 -13.24 21.43 43.83
CA GLY A 7 -13.12 20.63 42.61
C GLY A 7 -12.35 21.34 41.48
N ALA A 8 -12.58 22.64 41.29
CA ALA A 8 -11.84 23.44 40.31
C ALA A 8 -10.35 23.60 40.68
N ALA A 9 -10.06 23.81 41.97
CA ALA A 9 -8.69 23.84 42.48
C ALA A 9 -8.01 22.48 42.29
N LEU A 10 -8.65 21.38 42.66
CA LEU A 10 -8.12 20.02 42.44
C LEU A 10 -7.80 19.77 40.96
N LYS A 11 -8.70 20.13 40.04
CA LYS A 11 -8.49 20.01 38.59
C LYS A 11 -7.29 20.80 38.09
N TYR A 12 -7.09 22.02 38.59
CA TYR A 12 -5.93 22.85 38.28
C TYR A 12 -4.61 22.20 38.75
N HIS A 13 -4.59 21.66 39.97
CA HIS A 13 -3.40 21.04 40.54
C HIS A 13 -3.04 19.71 39.88
N ILE A 14 -4.03 18.89 39.49
CA ILE A 14 -3.81 17.68 38.69
C ILE A 14 -3.23 18.02 37.31
N LYS A 15 -3.81 19.02 36.63
CA LYS A 15 -3.31 19.47 35.32
C LYS A 15 -1.86 19.94 35.40
N ARG A 16 -1.52 20.73 36.42
CA ARG A 16 -0.17 21.25 36.62
C ARG A 16 0.84 20.15 37.00
N ALA A 17 0.41 19.13 37.74
CA ALA A 17 1.23 17.96 38.04
C ALA A 17 1.50 17.15 36.77
N LEU A 18 0.49 16.95 35.90
CA LEU A 18 0.66 16.28 34.59
C LEU A 18 1.65 17.02 33.69
N GLU A 19 1.48 18.34 33.51
CA GLU A 19 2.33 19.17 32.64
C GLU A 19 3.82 19.19 33.06
N ARG A 20 4.10 18.93 34.34
CA ARG A 20 5.44 19.03 34.94
C ARG A 20 6.12 17.69 35.17
N SER A 21 5.46 16.59 34.83
CA SER A 21 5.94 15.25 35.15
C SER A 21 6.37 14.51 33.90
N HIS A 22 7.57 13.92 33.96
CA HIS A 22 8.12 13.12 32.88
C HIS A 22 7.97 11.61 33.14
N SER A 23 7.40 11.21 34.28
CA SER A 23 7.09 9.83 34.64
C SER A 23 5.88 9.73 35.58
N ILE A 24 5.29 8.54 35.72
CA ILE A 24 4.17 8.27 36.65
C ILE A 24 4.59 8.51 38.11
N SER A 25 5.84 8.17 38.45
CA SER A 25 6.43 8.45 39.76
C SER A 25 6.58 9.95 39.99
N ASP A 26 7.00 10.71 38.97
CA ASP A 26 7.09 12.17 39.07
C ASP A 26 5.71 12.80 39.22
N PHE A 27 4.71 12.29 38.50
CA PHE A 27 3.32 12.76 38.60
C PHE A 27 2.78 12.61 40.02
N SER A 28 2.94 11.42 40.61
CA SER A 28 2.49 11.15 41.99
C SER A 28 3.20 12.08 42.98
N LYS A 29 4.51 12.28 42.81
CA LYS A 29 5.32 13.16 43.67
C LYS A 29 4.94 14.65 43.53
N GLN A 30 4.71 15.12 42.31
CA GLN A 30 4.28 16.50 42.04
C GLN A 30 2.87 16.76 42.55
N LEU A 31 1.97 15.77 42.45
CA LEU A 31 0.62 15.87 42.96
C LEU A 31 0.60 15.89 44.49
N GLU A 32 1.39 15.04 45.16
CA GLU A 32 1.57 15.08 46.62
C GLU A 32 2.17 16.40 47.12
N LEU A 33 3.21 16.91 46.44
CA LEU A 33 3.82 18.21 46.76
C LEU A 33 2.80 19.34 46.58
N SER A 34 2.02 19.28 45.51
CA SER A 34 0.95 20.23 45.24
C SER A 34 -0.17 20.16 46.28
N ALA A 35 -0.51 18.96 46.78
CA ALA A 35 -1.50 18.75 47.83
C ALA A 35 -1.03 19.30 49.18
N LYS A 36 0.25 19.09 49.54
CA LYS A 36 0.85 19.61 50.78
C LYS A 36 0.95 21.13 50.81
N ASN A 37 1.17 21.75 49.65
CA ASN A 37 1.29 23.21 49.53
C ASN A 37 -0.05 23.94 49.41
N SER A 38 -1.17 23.21 49.37
CA SER A 38 -2.51 23.76 49.12
C SER A 38 -3.40 23.59 50.36
N GLN A 39 -4.24 24.59 50.67
CA GLN A 39 -5.20 24.52 51.78
C GLN A 39 -6.46 23.71 51.40
N PHE A 40 -6.28 22.43 51.08
CA PHE A 40 -7.40 21.55 50.72
C PHE A 40 -8.21 21.12 51.94
N THR A 41 -9.49 20.81 51.72
CA THR A 41 -10.35 20.21 52.75
C THR A 41 -10.00 18.74 52.96
N ASN A 42 -10.32 18.18 54.13
CA ASN A 42 -10.05 16.77 54.45
C ASN A 42 -10.66 15.79 53.42
N ASN A 43 -11.85 16.09 52.89
CA ASN A 43 -12.47 15.28 51.83
C ASN A 43 -11.67 15.34 50.52
N THR A 44 -11.15 16.51 50.14
CA THR A 44 -10.33 16.67 48.94
C THR A 44 -8.97 15.98 49.10
N LEU A 45 -8.37 16.03 50.29
CA LEU A 45 -7.13 15.30 50.59
C LEU A 45 -7.34 13.79 50.50
N LYS A 46 -8.47 13.28 50.96
CA LYS A 46 -8.84 11.87 50.83
C LYS A 46 -9.00 11.44 49.37
N ILE A 47 -9.62 12.27 48.53
CA ILE A 47 -9.73 12.01 47.07
C ILE A 47 -8.34 12.00 46.41
N ILE A 48 -7.44 12.91 46.80
CA ILE A 48 -6.06 12.93 46.29
C ILE A 48 -5.31 11.67 46.72
N GLU A 49 -5.50 11.21 47.95
CA GLU A 49 -4.91 9.99 48.49
C GLU A 49 -5.43 8.74 47.75
N GLU A 50 -6.74 8.63 47.55
CA GLU A 50 -7.36 7.57 46.74
C GLU A 50 -6.85 7.59 45.30
N LEU A 51 -6.67 8.77 44.70
CA LEU A 51 -6.13 8.92 43.36
C LEU A 51 -4.65 8.51 43.29
N ASN A 52 -3.83 8.88 44.28
CA ASN A 52 -2.43 8.44 44.34
C ASN A 52 -2.31 6.93 44.58
N ASN A 53 -3.21 6.34 45.38
CA ASN A 53 -3.25 4.90 45.59
C ASN A 53 -3.72 4.17 44.33
N GLY A 54 -4.71 4.70 43.61
CA GLY A 54 -5.15 4.19 42.31
C GLY A 54 -4.07 4.30 41.24
N VAL A 55 -3.29 5.39 41.23
CA VAL A 55 -2.14 5.55 40.32
C VAL A 55 -0.99 4.61 40.69
N LYS A 56 -0.75 4.36 41.98
CA LYS A 56 0.22 3.35 42.43
C LYS A 56 -0.22 1.94 42.04
N GLN A 57 -1.48 1.60 42.28
CA GLN A 57 -2.05 0.31 41.91
C GLN A 57 -2.03 0.12 40.39
N ALA A 58 -2.48 1.11 39.61
CA ALA A 58 -2.38 1.08 38.16
C ALA A 58 -0.92 1.07 37.68
N SER A 59 0.03 1.68 38.39
CA SER A 59 1.45 1.59 38.09
C SER A 59 2.03 0.22 38.45
N GLU A 60 1.51 -0.47 39.45
CA GLU A 60 1.90 -1.83 39.82
C GLU A 60 1.29 -2.85 38.85
N GLU A 61 0.01 -2.70 38.51
CA GLU A 61 -0.68 -3.44 37.45
C GLU A 61 -0.03 -3.19 36.09
N LEU A 62 0.36 -1.95 35.77
CA LEU A 62 1.17 -1.64 34.60
C LEU A 62 2.57 -2.20 34.75
N LYS A 63 3.23 -2.21 35.91
CA LYS A 63 4.53 -2.89 36.08
C LYS A 63 4.41 -4.41 35.98
N GLU A 64 3.25 -4.99 36.29
CA GLU A 64 2.96 -6.40 36.08
C GLU A 64 2.58 -6.71 34.62
N ALA A 65 1.88 -5.80 33.94
CA ALA A 65 1.52 -5.89 32.52
C ALA A 65 2.63 -5.41 31.56
N THR A 66 3.57 -4.59 32.04
CA THR A 66 4.76 -4.08 31.36
C THR A 66 6.06 -4.68 31.89
N LYS A 67 5.99 -5.61 32.87
CA LYS A 67 7.00 -6.67 32.95
C LYS A 67 6.97 -7.30 31.57
N PRO A 68 8.01 -7.14 30.74
CA PRO A 68 8.00 -7.76 29.43
C PRO A 68 7.93 -9.26 29.69
N SER A 69 6.76 -9.84 29.46
CA SER A 69 6.58 -11.28 29.32
C SER A 69 7.28 -11.69 28.02
N ASN A 70 8.60 -11.64 28.03
CA ASN A 70 9.33 -12.72 27.42
C ASN A 70 9.18 -13.88 28.39
N LEU A 71 8.08 -14.64 28.38
CA LEU A 71 7.95 -15.81 29.24
C LEU A 71 9.22 -16.69 29.14
N VAL A 72 9.76 -16.83 27.93
CA VAL A 72 11.03 -17.52 27.62
C VAL A 72 12.27 -16.83 28.20
N LYS A 73 12.42 -15.50 28.11
CA LYS A 73 13.60 -14.76 28.61
C LYS A 73 13.54 -14.57 30.13
N SER A 74 12.34 -14.33 30.67
CA SER A 74 12.02 -14.32 32.10
C SER A 74 12.28 -15.68 32.75
N ILE A 75 11.91 -16.80 32.09
CA ILE A 75 12.25 -18.14 32.60
C ILE A 75 13.77 -18.39 32.56
N ARG A 76 14.48 -17.97 31.50
CA ARG A 76 15.95 -18.07 31.41
C ARG A 76 16.71 -17.23 32.43
N GLU A 77 16.19 -16.04 32.72
CA GLU A 77 16.76 -15.14 33.73
C GLU A 77 16.46 -15.63 35.15
N GLN A 78 15.34 -16.35 35.35
CA GLN A 78 14.96 -16.96 36.63
C GLN A 78 15.62 -18.34 36.88
N ASP A 79 15.98 -19.08 35.82
CA ASP A 79 16.69 -20.37 35.91
C ASP A 79 17.92 -20.38 34.97
N PRO A 80 19.06 -19.80 35.41
CA PRO A 80 20.27 -19.74 34.61
C PRO A 80 20.91 -21.14 34.50
N ARG A 81 20.59 -21.85 33.42
CA ARG A 81 21.19 -23.15 33.12
C ARG A 81 22.70 -22.99 32.86
N PRO A 82 23.56 -23.83 33.48
CA PRO A 82 24.98 -23.79 33.20
C PRO A 82 25.24 -24.18 31.74
N PHE A 83 26.12 -23.42 31.08
CA PHE A 83 26.57 -23.67 29.71
C PHE A 83 28.09 -23.59 29.63
N GLU A 84 28.64 -24.29 28.65
CA GLU A 84 30.06 -24.24 28.30
C GLU A 84 30.24 -23.36 27.06
N VAL A 85 31.18 -22.42 27.12
CA VAL A 85 31.62 -21.67 25.94
C VAL A 85 32.61 -22.54 25.18
N ILE A 86 32.29 -22.88 23.93
CA ILE A 86 33.15 -23.78 23.15
C ILE A 86 34.29 -23.00 22.50
N GLU A 87 35.50 -23.21 23.00
CA GLU A 87 36.71 -22.61 22.44
C GLU A 87 37.31 -23.47 21.30
N ASN A 88 37.31 -24.80 21.44
CA ASN A 88 37.81 -25.72 20.41
C ASN A 88 36.68 -26.34 19.59
N LYS A 89 36.33 -25.68 18.50
CA LYS A 89 35.24 -26.08 17.59
C LYS A 89 35.42 -27.47 16.99
N GLU A 90 36.63 -27.86 16.60
CA GLU A 90 36.87 -29.16 15.95
C GLU A 90 36.75 -30.32 16.94
N ALA A 91 37.17 -30.13 18.20
CA ALA A 91 36.93 -31.11 19.27
C ALA A 91 35.43 -31.25 19.58
N PHE A 92 34.69 -30.15 19.62
CA PHE A 92 33.25 -30.14 19.82
C PHE A 92 32.50 -30.84 18.69
N LEU A 93 32.86 -30.57 17.43
CA LEU A 93 32.27 -31.19 16.24
C LEU A 93 32.47 -32.71 16.19
N LYS A 94 33.53 -33.25 16.79
CA LYS A 94 33.83 -34.69 16.77
C LYS A 94 32.74 -35.52 17.48
N ASN A 95 32.16 -35.01 18.55
CA ASN A 95 31.16 -35.70 19.37
C ASN A 95 29.75 -35.06 19.30
N LEU A 96 29.60 -33.99 18.53
CA LEU A 96 28.38 -33.17 18.46
C LEU A 96 27.09 -33.98 18.30
N ASN A 97 27.01 -34.82 17.27
CA ASN A 97 25.79 -35.58 16.95
C ASN A 97 25.46 -36.58 18.07
N LYS A 98 26.46 -37.36 18.52
CA LYS A 98 26.29 -38.34 19.60
C LYS A 98 25.76 -37.67 20.88
N ASN A 99 26.26 -36.47 21.18
CA ASN A 99 25.82 -35.75 22.37
C ASN A 99 24.43 -35.11 22.20
N LEU A 100 24.09 -34.60 21.01
CA LEU A 100 22.75 -34.10 20.69
C LEU A 100 21.69 -35.20 20.75
N GLU A 101 21.99 -36.38 20.20
CA GLU A 101 21.10 -37.54 20.26
C GLU A 101 20.93 -38.08 21.69
N ALA A 102 22.01 -38.13 22.47
CA ALA A 102 21.97 -38.57 23.85
C ALA A 102 21.17 -37.64 24.78
N ASN A 103 21.03 -36.37 24.41
CA ASN A 103 20.27 -35.35 25.16
C ASN A 103 18.94 -35.00 24.47
N ALA A 104 18.47 -35.79 23.51
CA ALA A 104 17.23 -35.50 22.79
C ALA A 104 16.01 -35.58 23.71
N THR A 105 15.17 -34.54 23.71
CA THR A 105 13.97 -34.46 24.55
C THR A 105 12.74 -35.08 23.86
N PRO A 106 11.76 -35.64 24.58
CA PRO A 106 10.51 -36.12 23.98
C PRO A 106 9.78 -35.01 23.22
N LEU A 107 9.08 -35.37 22.14
CA LEU A 107 8.25 -34.40 21.40
C LEU A 107 7.10 -33.88 22.28
N PRO A 108 6.93 -32.56 22.44
CA PRO A 108 5.78 -31.99 23.14
C PRO A 108 4.49 -32.24 22.36
N LYS A 109 3.35 -32.20 23.05
CA LYS A 109 2.03 -32.30 22.40
C LYS A 109 1.85 -31.18 21.38
N GLY A 110 1.14 -31.48 20.29
CA GLY A 110 0.85 -30.50 19.23
C GLY A 110 0.11 -29.27 19.75
N MET A 111 0.24 -28.15 19.04
CA MET A 111 -0.31 -26.85 19.43
C MET A 111 -0.98 -26.19 18.21
N SER A 112 -2.10 -25.51 18.43
CA SER A 112 -2.79 -24.70 17.42
C SER A 112 -2.04 -23.40 17.10
N VAL A 113 -2.40 -22.75 15.99
CA VAL A 113 -1.78 -21.48 15.58
C VAL A 113 -2.14 -20.36 16.56
N GLU A 114 -3.32 -20.41 17.14
CA GLU A 114 -3.83 -19.46 18.14
C GLU A 114 -3.08 -19.60 19.46
N GLU A 115 -2.89 -20.83 19.95
CA GLU A 115 -2.05 -21.11 21.13
C GLU A 115 -0.59 -20.71 20.90
N PHE A 116 -0.05 -20.92 19.68
CA PHE A 116 1.30 -20.48 19.33
C PHE A 116 1.45 -18.96 19.44
N LYS A 117 0.47 -18.19 18.93
CA LYS A 117 0.49 -16.72 18.98
C LYS A 117 0.48 -16.20 20.42
N GLN A 118 -0.24 -16.86 21.30
CA GLN A 118 -0.28 -16.56 22.74
C GLN A 118 1.05 -16.95 23.42
N SER A 119 1.60 -18.12 23.11
CA SER A 119 2.84 -18.63 23.74
C SER A 119 4.08 -17.77 23.48
N LEU A 120 4.09 -16.97 22.41
CA LEU A 120 5.20 -16.11 22.03
C LEU A 120 4.83 -14.62 22.04
N GLU A 121 3.88 -14.20 22.87
CA GLU A 121 3.98 -12.94 23.64
C GLU A 121 4.73 -11.75 23.01
N SER A 122 6.05 -11.85 23.17
CA SER A 122 7.08 -10.86 22.96
C SER A 122 7.73 -10.83 21.58
N VAL A 123 7.41 -11.79 20.71
CA VAL A 123 7.92 -11.79 19.32
C VAL A 123 7.11 -10.79 18.51
N GLU A 124 7.75 -9.76 17.95
CA GLU A 124 7.03 -8.68 17.26
C GLU A 124 6.50 -9.09 15.88
N ASN A 125 7.11 -10.11 15.28
CA ASN A 125 6.85 -10.50 13.89
C ASN A 125 6.09 -11.83 13.74
N LYS A 126 5.32 -12.29 14.74
CA LYS A 126 4.68 -13.63 14.74
C LYS A 126 3.81 -13.88 13.52
N GLU A 127 3.01 -12.89 13.12
CA GLU A 127 2.12 -12.95 11.97
C GLU A 127 2.93 -13.09 10.68
N ARG A 128 3.96 -12.26 10.51
CA ARG A 128 4.87 -12.31 9.36
C ARG A 128 5.70 -13.59 9.34
N PHE A 129 6.07 -14.13 10.50
CA PHE A 129 6.78 -15.38 10.65
C PHE A 129 5.90 -16.57 10.25
N LEU A 130 4.63 -16.59 10.68
CA LEU A 130 3.66 -17.60 10.25
C LEU A 130 3.40 -17.53 8.73
N GLU A 131 3.30 -16.33 8.16
CA GLU A 131 3.23 -16.14 6.71
C GLU A 131 4.51 -16.63 6.02
N HIS A 132 5.68 -16.33 6.57
CA HIS A 132 6.96 -16.79 6.04
C HIS A 132 7.04 -18.31 5.97
N LEU A 133 6.62 -19.03 7.02
CA LEU A 133 6.60 -20.49 7.04
C LEU A 133 5.64 -21.08 5.98
N LYS A 134 4.52 -20.40 5.71
CA LYS A 134 3.53 -20.79 4.68
C LYS A 134 4.05 -20.69 3.25
N THR A 135 5.06 -19.85 3.00
CA THR A 135 5.67 -19.67 1.66
C THR A 135 6.73 -20.70 1.30
N ARG A 136 7.08 -21.63 2.22
CA ARG A 136 8.13 -22.64 2.00
C ARG A 136 7.56 -23.96 1.47
N ASN A 137 8.39 -24.72 0.74
CA ASN A 137 7.98 -25.98 0.11
C ASN A 137 7.49 -27.06 1.09
N ASN A 138 7.89 -26.98 2.37
CA ASN A 138 7.46 -27.90 3.43
C ASN A 138 6.58 -27.20 4.49
N ARG A 139 5.64 -26.38 4.04
CA ARG A 139 4.79 -25.55 4.93
C ARG A 139 4.03 -26.37 5.98
N ASP A 140 3.48 -27.52 5.59
CA ASP A 140 2.57 -28.30 6.45
C ASP A 140 3.37 -28.92 7.63
N GLU A 141 4.61 -29.35 7.38
CA GLU A 141 5.54 -29.83 8.40
C GLU A 141 5.99 -28.71 9.35
N ARG A 142 6.29 -27.52 8.82
CA ARG A 142 6.73 -26.37 9.63
C ARG A 142 5.62 -25.83 10.52
N LEU A 143 4.38 -25.84 10.04
CA LEU A 143 3.22 -25.45 10.83
C LEU A 143 2.85 -26.49 11.89
N ALA A 144 2.97 -27.78 11.57
CA ALA A 144 2.75 -28.86 12.54
C ALA A 144 3.78 -28.86 13.68
N ALA A 145 4.97 -28.29 13.45
CA ALA A 145 6.07 -28.22 14.41
C ALA A 145 6.16 -26.88 15.17
N LEU A 146 5.13 -26.02 15.11
CA LEU A 146 5.11 -24.73 15.81
C LEU A 146 5.27 -24.87 17.33
N ASN A 147 4.76 -25.96 17.89
CA ASN A 147 4.91 -26.33 19.30
C ASN A 147 6.37 -26.56 19.74
N LEU A 148 7.32 -26.65 18.80
CA LEU A 148 8.75 -26.83 19.09
C LEU A 148 9.51 -25.51 19.23
N VAL A 149 8.95 -24.40 18.74
CA VAL A 149 9.64 -23.09 18.70
C VAL A 149 9.92 -22.55 20.10
N GLU A 150 8.91 -22.55 20.98
CA GLU A 150 9.06 -22.10 22.37
C GLU A 150 10.08 -22.96 23.14
N PRO A 151 10.01 -24.31 23.10
CA PRO A 151 10.99 -25.15 23.80
C PRO A 151 12.43 -25.01 23.28
N ILE A 152 12.60 -24.65 21.99
CA ILE A 152 13.91 -24.38 21.40
C ILE A 152 14.48 -23.04 21.92
N LEU A 153 13.64 -22.01 22.03
CA LEU A 153 14.06 -20.72 22.60
C LEU A 153 14.36 -20.87 24.10
N ARG A 154 13.48 -21.54 24.84
CA ARG A 154 13.60 -21.67 26.30
C ARG A 154 14.79 -22.52 26.68
N GLU A 155 14.92 -23.69 26.06
CA GLU A 155 15.89 -24.71 26.46
C GLU A 155 16.67 -25.31 25.28
N PRO A 156 17.45 -24.52 24.52
CA PRO A 156 18.27 -25.06 23.44
C PRO A 156 19.33 -26.01 23.99
N HIS A 157 19.82 -26.89 23.13
CA HIS A 157 21.05 -27.65 23.38
C HIS A 157 22.27 -26.81 23.02
N ILE A 158 22.17 -25.98 21.97
CA ILE A 158 23.27 -25.14 21.49
C ILE A 158 22.71 -23.78 21.09
N GLU A 159 23.45 -22.72 21.45
CA GLU A 159 23.29 -21.38 20.91
C GLU A 159 24.53 -20.97 20.13
N ILE A 160 24.30 -20.35 18.98
CA ILE A 160 25.33 -19.80 18.11
C ILE A 160 25.06 -18.30 17.95
N PHE A 161 26.12 -17.52 18.13
CA PHE A 161 26.14 -16.08 17.89
C PHE A 161 26.99 -15.81 16.66
N THR A 162 26.44 -15.07 15.71
CA THR A 162 27.16 -14.65 14.49
C THR A 162 26.95 -13.16 14.27
N LYS A 163 28.04 -12.41 14.14
CA LYS A 163 28.02 -11.00 13.77
C LYS A 163 27.76 -10.89 12.28
N ASP A 164 26.61 -10.30 11.91
CA ASP A 164 26.29 -10.04 10.51
C ASP A 164 27.09 -8.82 10.03
N LYS A 165 27.97 -9.00 9.03
CA LYS A 165 28.80 -7.90 8.49
C LYS A 165 27.98 -6.80 7.80
N ASN A 166 26.71 -7.05 7.49
CA ASN A 166 25.81 -6.15 6.76
C ASN A 166 24.62 -5.63 7.60
N SER A 167 24.54 -5.93 8.91
CA SER A 167 23.46 -5.48 9.79
C SER A 167 24.00 -5.06 11.16
N ALA A 168 23.46 -3.99 11.74
CA ALA A 168 23.87 -3.50 13.07
C ALA A 168 23.33 -4.35 14.25
N LEU A 169 22.69 -5.50 13.96
CA LEU A 169 21.98 -6.33 14.94
C LEU A 169 22.53 -7.76 14.92
N ASP A 170 22.81 -8.32 16.11
CA ASP A 170 23.37 -9.67 16.27
C ASP A 170 22.34 -10.76 15.90
N LYS A 171 22.79 -11.75 15.12
CA LYS A 171 22.01 -12.92 14.73
C LYS A 171 22.26 -14.04 15.75
N LYS A 172 21.19 -14.66 16.23
CA LYS A 172 21.27 -15.85 17.09
C LYS A 172 20.62 -17.06 16.45
N GLU A 173 21.16 -18.22 16.77
CA GLU A 173 20.79 -19.49 16.20
C GLU A 173 20.69 -20.54 17.31
N TYR A 174 19.51 -21.14 17.45
CA TYR A 174 19.19 -22.13 18.48
C TYR A 174 19.03 -23.50 17.88
N ILE A 175 19.66 -24.50 18.48
CA ILE A 175 19.61 -25.90 18.02
C ILE A 175 19.12 -26.79 19.16
N LYS A 176 18.12 -27.62 18.88
CA LYS A 176 17.61 -28.64 19.81
C LYS A 176 17.32 -29.95 19.08
N ALA A 177 17.53 -31.05 19.78
CA ALA A 177 17.21 -32.39 19.31
C ALA A 177 15.95 -32.88 20.02
N PHE A 178 14.98 -33.39 19.27
CA PHE A 178 13.80 -34.05 19.82
C PHE A 178 13.79 -35.52 19.40
N LYS A 179 13.27 -36.39 20.26
CA LYS A 179 13.16 -37.82 20.03
C LYS A 179 11.70 -38.22 19.87
N ASP A 180 11.42 -38.91 18.77
CA ASP A 180 10.19 -39.68 18.53
C ASP A 180 10.44 -41.17 18.83
N GLU A 181 9.41 -42.02 18.80
CA GLU A 181 9.45 -43.43 19.25
C GLU A 181 10.60 -44.25 18.62
N ASN A 182 11.17 -43.85 17.47
CA ASN A 182 12.28 -44.59 16.82
C ASN A 182 13.47 -43.76 16.27
N LYS A 183 13.53 -42.41 16.39
CA LYS A 183 14.69 -41.63 15.91
C LYS A 183 14.77 -40.21 16.51
N ALA A 184 15.98 -39.71 16.79
CA ALA A 184 16.22 -38.31 17.13
C ALA A 184 16.31 -37.44 15.87
N ARG A 185 15.69 -36.25 15.89
CA ARG A 185 15.73 -35.25 14.80
C ARG A 185 16.18 -33.90 15.33
N LEU A 186 16.93 -33.16 14.51
CA LEU A 186 17.45 -31.84 14.84
C LEU A 186 16.54 -30.75 14.31
N TYR A 187 16.39 -29.69 15.10
CA TYR A 187 15.58 -28.52 14.76
C TYR A 187 16.40 -27.28 15.03
N MET A 188 16.25 -26.29 14.14
CA MET A 188 17.02 -25.05 14.20
C MET A 188 16.12 -23.84 14.06
N LEU A 189 16.23 -22.91 15.01
CA LEU A 189 15.50 -21.65 15.01
C LEU A 189 16.49 -20.50 14.90
N ILE A 190 16.24 -19.58 13.96
CA ILE A 190 17.10 -18.42 13.73
C ILE A 190 16.35 -17.15 14.12
N THR A 191 16.95 -16.35 14.98
CA THR A 191 16.38 -15.11 15.50
C THR A 191 17.32 -13.92 15.27
N GLN A 192 16.78 -12.72 15.49
CA GLN A 192 17.49 -11.45 15.42
C GLN A 192 16.95 -10.52 16.51
N ASP A 193 17.74 -9.49 16.86
CA ASP A 193 17.33 -8.42 17.77
C ASP A 193 16.92 -8.94 19.16
N ASN A 194 17.82 -9.66 19.83
CA ASN A 194 17.55 -10.22 21.17
C ASN A 194 16.28 -11.08 21.26
N ASP A 195 16.01 -11.85 20.20
CA ASP A 195 14.93 -12.83 20.09
C ASP A 195 13.53 -12.23 19.89
N THR A 196 13.42 -10.91 19.67
CA THR A 196 12.17 -10.22 19.33
C THR A 196 11.71 -10.53 17.90
N ILE A 197 12.64 -10.91 17.02
CA ILE A 197 12.37 -11.23 15.61
C ILE A 197 12.73 -12.68 15.30
N LEU A 198 11.75 -13.50 14.91
CA LEU A 198 11.97 -14.84 14.36
C LEU A 198 12.19 -14.78 12.85
N ARG A 199 13.38 -15.17 12.37
CA ARG A 199 13.69 -15.13 10.93
C ARG A 199 13.24 -16.39 10.20
N THR A 200 13.57 -17.56 10.73
CA THR A 200 13.17 -18.83 10.13
C THR A 200 13.27 -19.98 11.12
N PHE A 201 12.45 -21.02 10.91
CA PHE A 201 12.46 -22.25 11.69
C PHE A 201 12.59 -23.45 10.76
N ILE A 202 13.70 -24.18 10.88
CA ILE A 202 14.09 -25.31 10.05
C ILE A 202 13.78 -26.60 10.80
N THR A 203 12.91 -27.41 10.21
CA THR A 203 12.56 -28.75 10.66
C THR A 203 13.48 -29.79 9.99
N ASP A 204 13.83 -30.85 10.71
CA ASP A 204 14.71 -31.92 10.24
C ASP A 204 16.06 -31.42 9.68
N THR A 205 16.72 -30.57 10.46
CA THR A 205 17.96 -29.89 10.07
C THR A 205 19.08 -30.91 9.82
N PRO A 206 19.65 -30.99 8.60
CA PRO A 206 20.72 -31.94 8.31
C PRO A 206 21.96 -31.68 9.17
N GLU A 207 22.60 -32.74 9.65
CA GLU A 207 23.79 -32.62 10.52
C GLU A 207 24.91 -31.79 9.88
N ARG A 208 25.12 -31.96 8.57
CA ARG A 208 26.11 -31.18 7.81
C ARG A 208 25.83 -29.68 7.90
N TYR A 209 24.56 -29.29 7.94
CA TYR A 209 24.14 -27.90 8.03
C TYR A 209 24.48 -27.30 9.41
N VAL A 210 24.14 -28.02 10.47
CA VAL A 210 24.52 -27.66 11.86
C VAL A 210 26.04 -27.52 11.99
N ARG A 211 26.81 -28.48 11.47
CA ARG A 211 28.28 -28.47 11.52
C ARG A 211 28.89 -27.23 10.85
N ASN A 212 28.31 -26.77 9.73
CA ASN A 212 28.79 -25.56 9.07
C ASN A 212 28.53 -24.32 9.93
N HIS A 213 27.34 -24.21 10.52
CA HIS A 213 26.98 -23.03 11.34
C HIS A 213 27.82 -22.97 12.62
N VAL A 214 28.14 -24.12 13.22
CA VAL A 214 29.09 -24.22 14.34
C VAL A 214 30.51 -23.77 13.94
N ARG A 215 30.98 -24.08 12.73
CA ARG A 215 32.30 -23.62 12.26
C ARG A 215 32.33 -22.10 12.08
N ASP A 216 31.27 -21.56 11.50
CA ASP A 216 31.15 -20.13 11.16
C ASP A 216 30.72 -19.25 12.35
N ALA A 217 30.37 -19.85 13.50
CA ALA A 217 29.97 -19.16 14.72
C ALA A 217 31.08 -18.25 15.29
N ASP A 218 30.75 -17.08 15.82
CA ASP A 218 31.72 -16.30 16.60
C ASP A 218 31.82 -16.81 18.04
N ILE A 219 30.66 -17.10 18.64
CA ILE A 219 30.53 -17.66 19.99
C ILE A 219 29.54 -18.82 19.94
N ILE A 220 29.85 -19.89 20.67
CA ILE A 220 28.98 -21.05 20.82
C ILE A 220 28.78 -21.30 22.30
N HIS A 221 27.53 -21.32 22.75
CA HIS A 221 27.16 -21.82 24.07
C HIS A 221 26.59 -23.23 23.92
N SER A 222 27.22 -24.20 24.58
CA SER A 222 26.74 -25.57 24.66
C SER A 222 26.09 -25.80 26.02
N PHE A 223 24.81 -26.17 25.99
CA PHE A 223 24.04 -26.60 27.17
C PHE A 223 24.05 -28.13 27.31
N ILE A 224 24.79 -28.81 26.43
CA ILE A 224 24.97 -30.26 26.41
C ILE A 224 26.01 -30.64 27.46
N GLN A 225 25.62 -31.43 28.47
CA GLN A 225 26.54 -31.89 29.52
C GLN A 225 27.02 -33.33 29.22
N PRO A 226 28.34 -33.60 29.26
CA PRO A 226 28.84 -34.97 29.21
C PRO A 226 28.46 -35.72 30.51
N ASN A 227 27.81 -36.89 30.38
CA ASN A 227 27.41 -37.81 31.46
C ASN A 227 26.21 -37.41 32.35
N ARG A 228 25.17 -36.77 31.80
CA ARG A 228 23.89 -36.63 32.52
C ARG A 228 23.10 -37.94 32.45
N THR A 229 22.86 -38.60 33.59
CA THR A 229 21.85 -39.65 33.70
C THR A 229 20.48 -39.00 33.91
N ALA A 230 19.46 -39.48 33.20
CA ALA A 230 18.11 -38.92 33.05
C ALA A 230 17.26 -38.86 34.35
N LYS A 231 17.79 -38.33 35.45
CA LYS A 231 17.10 -38.19 36.74
C LYS A 231 16.70 -36.76 37.10
N SER A 232 17.13 -35.75 36.33
CA SER A 232 16.75 -34.35 36.58
C SER A 232 15.59 -33.83 35.73
N ASP A 233 15.06 -34.65 34.81
CA ASP A 233 13.98 -34.22 33.90
C ASP A 233 12.60 -34.27 34.59
N ASN A 234 12.48 -34.94 35.74
CA ASN A 234 11.26 -35.01 36.53
C ASN A 234 11.01 -33.79 37.42
N ALA A 235 11.96 -32.85 37.54
CA ALA A 235 11.73 -31.62 38.33
C ALA A 235 11.10 -30.47 37.51
N LEU A 236 11.01 -30.63 36.18
CA LEU A 236 10.51 -29.62 35.25
C LEU A 236 9.25 -30.05 34.49
N SER A 237 8.82 -31.31 34.59
CA SER A 237 7.47 -31.73 34.22
C SER A 237 6.40 -31.20 35.17
N ASP A 238 6.77 -30.94 36.43
CA ASP A 238 5.83 -30.65 37.51
C ASP A 238 5.45 -29.15 37.61
N VAL A 239 6.11 -28.28 36.85
CA VAL A 239 5.75 -26.85 36.72
C VAL A 239 4.75 -26.60 35.59
N VAL A 240 4.44 -27.62 34.79
CA VAL A 240 3.36 -27.57 33.80
C VAL A 240 2.23 -28.50 34.20
N VAL A 241 1.46 -28.07 35.20
CA VAL A 241 0.07 -28.54 35.31
C VAL A 241 -0.72 -27.82 34.22
N TYR A 242 -0.83 -28.44 33.04
CA TYR A 242 -2.06 -28.27 32.29
C TYR A 242 -3.13 -28.92 33.16
N GLY A 243 -4.09 -28.15 33.66
CA GLY A 243 -5.21 -28.69 34.42
C GLY A 243 -5.79 -29.91 33.71
N GLU A 244 -6.02 -30.99 34.46
CA GLU A 244 -6.70 -32.17 33.95
C GLU A 244 -8.05 -31.75 33.36
N ASN A 245 -8.20 -31.86 32.04
CA ASN A 245 -9.51 -31.82 31.42
C ASN A 245 -10.01 -33.26 31.29
N THR A 246 -10.68 -33.75 32.34
CA THR A 246 -11.48 -34.98 32.27
C THR A 246 -12.76 -34.73 31.51
N THR A 247 -12.65 -34.47 30.21
CA THR A 247 -13.76 -34.61 29.26
C THR A 247 -13.25 -35.18 27.94
N LYS A 248 -13.05 -36.50 27.91
CA LYS A 248 -13.54 -37.27 26.78
C LYS A 248 -15.05 -37.39 26.99
N ASN A 249 -15.87 -36.91 26.06
CA ASN A 249 -16.81 -37.78 25.35
C ASN A 249 -17.68 -37.02 24.32
N PRO A 250 -18.26 -37.76 23.37
CA PRO A 250 -18.46 -37.33 22.00
C PRO A 250 -19.73 -36.50 21.81
N LEU A 251 -19.79 -35.83 20.66
CA LEU A 251 -21.02 -35.39 20.02
C LEU A 251 -22.03 -36.55 19.95
N THR A 252 -22.95 -36.64 20.91
CA THR A 252 -24.34 -37.13 20.81
C THR A 252 -24.96 -37.28 22.21
N SER A 253 -25.69 -36.27 22.69
CA SER A 253 -26.91 -36.40 23.52
C SER A 253 -27.25 -35.06 24.19
N GLN A 254 -27.82 -34.11 23.43
CA GLN A 254 -28.40 -32.88 24.01
C GLN A 254 -29.90 -32.76 23.69
N ALA A 255 -30.59 -33.90 23.70
CA ALA A 255 -32.05 -33.98 23.55
C ALA A 255 -32.78 -34.60 24.76
N ASP A 256 -32.07 -35.19 25.74
CA ASP A 256 -32.71 -36.04 26.78
C ASP A 256 -32.68 -35.51 28.22
N LEU A 257 -32.23 -34.28 28.49
CA LEU A 257 -32.23 -33.73 29.86
C LEU A 257 -33.38 -32.74 30.17
N LEU A 258 -34.32 -32.57 29.24
CA LEU A 258 -35.63 -31.99 29.52
C LEU A 258 -36.63 -33.10 29.83
N LYS A 259 -36.50 -33.75 30.99
CA LYS A 259 -37.61 -34.36 31.71
C LYS A 259 -37.20 -34.87 33.10
N THR A 260 -38.15 -34.70 34.00
CA THR A 260 -38.39 -35.40 35.28
C THR A 260 -37.69 -34.93 36.56
N GLN A 261 -38.49 -34.18 37.33
CA GLN A 261 -38.87 -34.38 38.75
C GLN A 261 -38.09 -33.67 39.87
N GLU A 262 -38.71 -32.57 40.33
CA GLU A 262 -39.18 -32.33 41.71
C GLU A 262 -38.56 -33.18 42.83
N ASN A 263 -37.73 -32.58 43.70
CA ASN A 263 -38.17 -32.15 45.04
C ASN A 263 -37.04 -31.44 45.82
N PRO A 264 -37.39 -30.55 46.76
CA PRO A 264 -36.50 -29.55 47.35
C PRO A 264 -35.79 -30.08 48.58
N LEU A 265 -34.51 -29.75 48.79
CA LEU A 265 -33.96 -29.70 50.15
C LEU A 265 -32.71 -28.79 50.24
N LYS A 266 -32.91 -27.74 51.04
CA LYS A 266 -31.96 -27.03 51.93
C LYS A 266 -30.87 -26.15 51.30
N THR A 267 -31.17 -24.85 51.36
CA THR A 267 -30.25 -23.73 51.52
C THR A 267 -29.10 -24.06 52.46
N GLN A 268 -27.89 -24.06 51.92
CA GLN A 268 -26.64 -23.97 52.67
C GLN A 268 -26.14 -22.54 52.46
N ASP A 269 -26.17 -21.73 53.52
CA ASP A 269 -25.72 -20.34 53.51
C ASP A 269 -24.23 -20.30 53.15
N LEU A 270 -23.94 -19.91 51.89
CA LEU A 270 -22.59 -19.57 51.46
C LEU A 270 -22.08 -18.42 52.31
N SER A 271 -20.83 -18.49 52.74
CA SER A 271 -20.22 -17.41 53.52
C SER A 271 -20.17 -16.11 52.69
N PRO A 272 -20.20 -14.92 53.33
CA PRO A 272 -20.11 -13.64 52.61
C PRO A 272 -18.89 -13.52 51.68
N LEU A 273 -17.81 -14.26 51.98
CA LEU A 273 -16.62 -14.33 51.15
C LEU A 273 -16.83 -15.14 49.87
N GLU A 274 -17.58 -16.25 49.95
CA GLU A 274 -17.90 -17.08 48.78
C GLU A 274 -18.93 -16.39 47.86
N GLN A 275 -19.87 -15.64 48.43
CA GLN A 275 -20.77 -14.77 47.66
C GLN A 275 -19.99 -13.64 46.96
N ALA A 276 -19.07 -12.96 47.67
CA ALA A 276 -18.25 -11.91 47.07
C ALA A 276 -17.30 -12.45 45.98
N GLN A 277 -16.79 -13.68 46.13
CA GLN A 277 -15.99 -14.34 45.11
C GLN A 277 -16.82 -14.72 43.89
N ALA A 278 -18.03 -15.26 44.07
CA ALA A 278 -18.95 -15.57 42.99
C ALA A 278 -19.40 -14.30 42.24
N GLU A 279 -19.70 -13.21 42.95
CA GLU A 279 -20.05 -11.92 42.34
C GLU A 279 -18.86 -11.30 41.59
N LYS A 280 -17.64 -11.39 42.12
CA LYS A 280 -16.42 -10.92 41.43
C LYS A 280 -16.16 -11.73 40.16
N LEU A 281 -16.36 -13.04 40.20
CA LEU A 281 -16.19 -13.93 39.04
C LEU A 281 -17.24 -13.63 37.96
N ALA A 282 -18.52 -13.51 38.36
CA ALA A 282 -19.61 -13.16 37.45
C ALA A 282 -19.43 -11.77 36.82
N LYS A 283 -18.88 -10.80 37.58
CA LYS A 283 -18.54 -9.48 37.06
C LYS A 283 -17.40 -9.55 36.04
N LEU A 284 -16.33 -10.29 36.33
CA LEU A 284 -15.22 -10.50 35.39
C LEU A 284 -15.67 -11.20 34.10
N GLU A 285 -16.52 -12.23 34.18
CA GLU A 285 -17.09 -12.89 33.01
C GLU A 285 -17.98 -11.94 32.20
N SER A 286 -18.77 -11.09 32.87
CA SER A 286 -19.59 -10.08 32.19
C SER A 286 -18.76 -9.01 31.46
N GLU A 287 -17.67 -8.54 32.09
CA GLU A 287 -16.75 -7.56 31.51
C GLU A 287 -15.96 -8.17 30.34
N GLN A 288 -15.55 -9.43 30.44
CA GLN A 288 -14.93 -10.16 29.31
C GLN A 288 -15.90 -10.31 28.14
N LEU A 289 -17.14 -10.72 28.40
CA LEU A 289 -18.17 -10.88 27.38
C LEU A 289 -18.54 -9.54 26.71
N GLU A 290 -18.58 -8.45 27.47
CA GLU A 290 -18.77 -7.10 26.93
C GLU A 290 -17.58 -6.66 26.08
N SER A 291 -16.34 -6.89 26.54
CA SER A 291 -15.13 -6.57 25.79
C SER A 291 -15.00 -7.36 24.48
N GLU A 292 -15.39 -8.63 24.48
CA GLU A 292 -15.37 -9.49 23.28
C GLU A 292 -16.45 -9.08 22.27
N LYS A 293 -17.64 -8.73 22.75
CA LYS A 293 -18.70 -8.14 21.92
C LYS A 293 -18.28 -6.80 21.33
N GLU A 294 -17.63 -5.95 22.12
CA GLU A 294 -17.15 -4.65 21.66
C GLU A 294 -16.00 -4.79 20.64
N PHE A 295 -15.06 -5.69 20.87
CA PHE A 295 -13.99 -6.03 19.93
C PHE A 295 -14.55 -6.54 18.60
N THR A 296 -15.52 -7.46 18.66
CA THR A 296 -16.17 -8.01 17.46
C THR A 296 -16.91 -6.92 16.69
N ARG A 297 -17.65 -6.05 17.40
CA ARG A 297 -18.33 -4.88 16.81
C ARG A 297 -17.34 -3.93 16.13
N LEU A 298 -16.21 -3.61 16.76
CA LEU A 298 -15.17 -2.74 16.19
C LEU A 298 -14.53 -3.38 14.96
N LYS A 299 -14.26 -4.69 14.98
CA LYS A 299 -13.72 -5.44 13.85
C LYS A 299 -14.67 -5.47 12.65
N GLU A 300 -15.97 -5.69 12.90
CA GLU A 300 -17.01 -5.62 11.86
C GLU A 300 -17.15 -4.20 11.29
N GLN A 301 -17.16 -3.17 12.14
CA GLN A 301 -17.15 -1.76 11.70
C GLN A 301 -15.93 -1.44 10.84
N GLU A 302 -14.74 -1.95 11.19
CA GLU A 302 -13.52 -1.74 10.40
C GLU A 302 -13.61 -2.42 9.03
N GLN A 303 -14.13 -3.65 8.96
CA GLN A 303 -14.35 -4.36 7.69
C GLN A 303 -15.38 -3.65 6.81
N GLN A 304 -16.50 -3.21 7.38
CA GLN A 304 -17.51 -2.42 6.67
C GLN A 304 -16.94 -1.09 6.16
N ARG A 305 -16.11 -0.41 6.97
CA ARG A 305 -15.40 0.81 6.56
C ARG A 305 -14.46 0.56 5.37
N LYS A 306 -13.69 -0.53 5.40
CA LYS A 306 -12.80 -0.94 4.29
C LYS A 306 -13.59 -1.24 3.02
N ALA A 307 -14.71 -1.95 3.11
CA ALA A 307 -15.57 -2.27 1.97
C ALA A 307 -16.27 -1.03 1.39
N ALA A 308 -16.77 -0.13 2.25
CA ALA A 308 -17.36 1.14 1.83
C ALA A 308 -16.33 2.06 1.16
N LEU A 309 -15.11 2.12 1.71
CA LEU A 309 -14.02 2.86 1.09
C LEU A 309 -13.62 2.27 -0.27
N LYS A 310 -13.57 0.93 -0.41
CA LYS A 310 -13.33 0.27 -1.71
C LYS A 310 -14.36 0.71 -2.75
N LYS A 311 -15.65 0.71 -2.41
CA LYS A 311 -16.72 1.20 -3.30
C LYS A 311 -16.58 2.70 -3.63
N LYS A 312 -16.20 3.53 -2.65
CA LYS A 312 -15.95 4.96 -2.85
C LYS A 312 -14.76 5.19 -3.80
N LEU A 313 -13.67 4.46 -3.60
CA LEU A 313 -12.47 4.51 -4.45
C LEU A 313 -12.77 4.03 -5.87
N GLU A 314 -13.53 2.95 -6.03
CA GLU A 314 -14.00 2.48 -7.34
C GLU A 314 -14.87 3.53 -8.04
N HIS A 315 -15.73 4.23 -7.29
CA HIS A 315 -16.54 5.33 -7.82
C HIS A 315 -15.70 6.55 -8.22
N GLU A 316 -14.75 6.96 -7.37
CA GLU A 316 -13.80 8.05 -7.67
C GLU A 316 -12.88 7.71 -8.86
N ARG A 317 -12.47 6.44 -9.01
CA ARG A 317 -11.72 5.92 -10.17
C ARG A 317 -12.56 5.81 -11.43
N GLY A 318 -13.82 5.43 -11.30
CA GLY A 318 -14.80 5.37 -12.39
C GLY A 318 -15.01 6.73 -13.05
N ASN A 319 -14.76 7.83 -12.33
CA ASN A 319 -14.76 9.19 -12.87
C ASN A 319 -13.42 9.60 -13.50
N ALA A 320 -12.29 8.98 -13.10
CA ALA A 320 -10.94 9.30 -13.60
C ALA A 320 -10.57 8.55 -14.91
N GLY A 321 -11.07 7.32 -15.11
CA GLY A 321 -10.62 6.44 -16.20
C GLY A 321 -11.46 6.40 -17.50
N ASN A 322 -12.65 7.00 -17.56
CA ASN A 322 -13.66 6.52 -18.51
C ASN A 322 -13.90 7.35 -19.80
N ILE A 323 -13.42 8.58 -19.95
CA ILE A 323 -14.01 9.45 -20.99
C ILE A 323 -13.50 9.18 -22.42
N GLU A 324 -12.25 8.72 -22.60
CA GLU A 324 -11.65 8.59 -23.95
C GLU A 324 -11.35 7.15 -24.41
N ILE A 325 -11.13 6.23 -23.48
CA ILE A 325 -10.98 4.79 -23.79
C ILE A 325 -12.36 4.09 -23.79
N GLN A 326 -13.40 4.74 -23.27
CA GLN A 326 -14.79 4.28 -23.38
C GLN A 326 -15.68 5.25 -24.18
N THR A 327 -15.10 6.09 -25.05
CA THR A 327 -15.94 6.69 -26.11
C THR A 327 -16.60 5.52 -26.82
N LYS A 328 -17.92 5.43 -26.70
CA LYS A 328 -18.70 4.34 -27.26
C LYS A 328 -18.55 4.46 -28.77
N ILE A 329 -17.77 3.57 -29.36
CA ILE A 329 -17.66 3.51 -30.81
C ILE A 329 -18.93 2.81 -31.30
N GLU A 330 -19.81 3.57 -31.92
CA GLU A 330 -20.99 3.02 -32.57
C GLU A 330 -20.54 2.37 -33.87
N VAL A 331 -20.48 1.03 -33.85
CA VAL A 331 -20.21 0.23 -35.05
C VAL A 331 -21.53 0.08 -35.79
N GLY A 332 -21.56 0.54 -37.05
CA GLY A 332 -22.71 0.47 -37.92
C GLY A 332 -22.92 -0.92 -38.54
N GLU A 333 -23.74 -0.95 -39.60
CA GLU A 333 -23.99 -2.16 -40.39
C GLU A 333 -22.76 -2.58 -41.19
N ASP A 334 -22.67 -3.89 -41.47
CA ASP A 334 -21.53 -4.47 -42.16
C ASP A 334 -21.49 -4.05 -43.63
N ILE A 335 -20.29 -3.65 -44.07
CA ILE A 335 -20.03 -3.39 -45.48
C ILE A 335 -19.78 -4.70 -46.23
N PRO A 336 -20.10 -4.77 -47.54
CA PRO A 336 -19.70 -5.90 -48.37
C PRO A 336 -18.18 -6.06 -48.39
N ALA A 337 -17.68 -7.19 -47.90
CA ALA A 337 -16.25 -7.51 -47.85
C ALA A 337 -15.98 -8.92 -48.37
N GLN A 338 -15.06 -9.06 -49.32
CA GLN A 338 -14.63 -10.36 -49.83
C GLN A 338 -13.36 -10.81 -49.10
N ALA A 339 -13.54 -11.64 -48.07
CA ALA A 339 -12.45 -12.23 -47.32
C ALA A 339 -11.56 -13.13 -48.19
N GLN A 340 -10.25 -12.98 -48.03
CA GLN A 340 -9.23 -13.73 -48.77
C GLN A 340 -8.71 -14.88 -47.90
N ALA A 341 -9.48 -15.97 -47.85
CA ALA A 341 -9.18 -17.11 -46.98
C ALA A 341 -7.86 -17.83 -47.32
N GLN A 342 -7.41 -17.75 -48.58
CA GLN A 342 -6.13 -18.33 -49.01
C GLN A 342 -4.90 -17.55 -48.54
N ILE A 343 -5.05 -16.31 -48.08
CA ILE A 343 -3.93 -15.51 -47.57
C ILE A 343 -3.80 -15.76 -46.06
N PRO A 344 -2.60 -16.12 -45.55
CA PRO A 344 -2.38 -16.27 -44.12
C PRO A 344 -2.80 -15.02 -43.34
N LYS A 345 -3.45 -15.22 -42.19
CA LYS A 345 -3.91 -14.10 -41.35
C LYS A 345 -2.73 -13.24 -40.93
N SER A 346 -2.91 -11.93 -41.03
CA SER A 346 -2.00 -10.96 -40.43
C SER A 346 -2.26 -10.90 -38.91
N ARG A 347 -1.29 -10.42 -38.14
CA ARG A 347 -1.43 -10.27 -36.69
C ARG A 347 -0.94 -8.90 -36.25
N VAL A 348 -1.68 -8.28 -35.35
CA VAL A 348 -1.18 -7.16 -34.54
C VAL A 348 -1.13 -7.59 -33.09
N ARG A 349 0.01 -7.30 -32.45
CA ARG A 349 0.25 -7.60 -31.05
C ARG A 349 0.29 -6.29 -30.29
N LEU A 350 -0.63 -6.11 -29.34
CA LEU A 350 -0.59 -5.00 -28.39
C LEU A 350 0.32 -5.34 -27.21
N ASN A 351 0.16 -6.56 -26.69
CA ASN A 351 1.02 -7.19 -25.69
C ASN A 351 0.90 -8.72 -25.84
N GLU A 352 1.51 -9.49 -24.94
CA GLU A 352 1.49 -10.96 -25.04
C GLU A 352 0.09 -11.60 -24.87
N ARG A 353 -0.86 -10.90 -24.23
CA ARG A 353 -2.23 -11.39 -24.03
C ARG A 353 -3.19 -10.91 -25.12
N GLU A 354 -2.95 -9.72 -25.66
CA GLU A 354 -3.78 -9.06 -26.65
C GLU A 354 -3.15 -9.16 -28.04
N ILE A 355 -3.35 -10.33 -28.67
CA ILE A 355 -2.97 -10.60 -30.05
C ILE A 355 -4.23 -10.68 -30.90
N TYR A 356 -4.33 -9.79 -31.89
CA TYR A 356 -5.47 -9.73 -32.80
C TYR A 356 -5.07 -10.29 -34.15
N ASP A 357 -5.72 -11.40 -34.51
CA ASP A 357 -5.66 -11.98 -35.85
C ASP A 357 -6.55 -11.18 -36.80
N LEU A 358 -6.01 -10.85 -37.97
CA LEU A 358 -6.66 -10.03 -38.99
C LEU A 358 -6.74 -10.80 -40.31
N ASN A 359 -7.94 -10.85 -40.90
CA ASN A 359 -8.17 -11.39 -42.24
C ASN A 359 -7.90 -10.31 -43.29
N TYR A 360 -7.29 -10.68 -44.41
CA TYR A 360 -7.27 -9.81 -45.58
C TYR A 360 -8.64 -9.82 -46.26
N ALA A 361 -9.14 -8.66 -46.66
CA ALA A 361 -10.44 -8.51 -47.30
C ALA A 361 -10.39 -7.45 -48.41
N ILE A 362 -11.09 -7.73 -49.51
CA ILE A 362 -11.31 -6.75 -50.58
C ILE A 362 -12.62 -6.02 -50.29
N VAL A 363 -12.56 -4.69 -50.28
CA VAL A 363 -13.71 -3.81 -50.04
C VAL A 363 -13.76 -2.72 -51.10
N LYS A 364 -14.93 -2.11 -51.30
CA LYS A 364 -15.05 -0.96 -52.20
C LYS A 364 -14.53 0.31 -51.51
N ALA A 365 -13.84 1.15 -52.28
CA ALA A 365 -13.27 2.40 -51.83
C ALA A 365 -14.31 3.31 -51.15
N LYS A 366 -15.53 3.39 -51.72
CA LYS A 366 -16.62 4.21 -51.21
C LYS A 366 -17.18 3.79 -49.83
N ASP A 367 -16.93 2.54 -49.43
CA ASP A 367 -17.48 1.98 -48.19
C ASP A 367 -16.53 2.21 -46.99
N LEU A 368 -15.30 2.69 -47.25
CA LEU A 368 -14.30 3.03 -46.25
C LEU A 368 -14.56 4.40 -45.63
N LYS A 369 -14.45 4.47 -44.31
CA LYS A 369 -14.76 5.66 -43.50
C LYS A 369 -13.55 6.06 -42.65
N PRO A 370 -12.53 6.71 -43.24
CA PRO A 370 -11.43 7.27 -42.46
C PRO A 370 -11.95 8.44 -41.60
N SER A 371 -11.42 8.58 -40.39
CA SER A 371 -11.78 9.64 -39.45
C SER A 371 -10.55 10.48 -39.07
N PHE A 372 -10.75 11.78 -38.92
CA PHE A 372 -9.73 12.77 -38.53
C PHE A 372 -10.16 13.62 -37.34
N THR A 373 -11.30 13.31 -36.73
CA THR A 373 -11.82 13.99 -35.55
C THR A 373 -11.69 13.10 -34.32
N THR A 374 -11.29 13.68 -33.19
CA THR A 374 -11.20 12.96 -31.91
C THR A 374 -12.58 12.49 -31.44
N GLY A 375 -12.65 11.29 -30.82
CA GLY A 375 -13.88 10.77 -30.22
C GLY A 375 -14.44 9.46 -30.81
N GLY A 376 -13.69 8.76 -31.68
CA GLY A 376 -14.04 7.45 -32.26
C GLY A 376 -12.84 6.53 -32.41
N THR A 377 -12.70 5.87 -33.57
CA THR A 377 -11.48 5.11 -33.94
C THR A 377 -10.26 6.00 -34.19
N GLN A 378 -10.43 7.32 -34.29
CA GLN A 378 -9.34 8.27 -34.37
C GLN A 378 -8.95 8.74 -32.96
N LYS A 379 -7.67 8.55 -32.62
CA LYS A 379 -7.07 8.92 -31.33
C LYS A 379 -6.05 10.05 -31.42
N ARG A 380 -5.75 10.56 -32.62
CA ARG A 380 -4.90 11.73 -32.83
C ARG A 380 -5.70 13.03 -32.76
N THR A 381 -5.08 14.08 -32.25
CA THR A 381 -5.61 15.46 -32.27
C THR A 381 -5.42 16.15 -33.63
N ASP A 382 -4.37 15.78 -34.38
CA ASP A 382 -3.95 16.53 -35.57
C ASP A 382 -3.87 15.66 -36.84
N MET A 383 -4.41 16.19 -37.95
CA MET A 383 -4.34 15.61 -39.30
C MET A 383 -3.06 16.09 -40.02
N ASN A 384 -2.35 15.17 -40.69
CA ASN A 384 -1.18 15.51 -41.51
C ASN A 384 -1.55 15.49 -43.00
N GLU A 385 -1.84 16.67 -43.56
CA GLU A 385 -2.23 16.85 -44.97
C GLU A 385 -1.09 16.51 -45.94
N GLU A 386 0.15 16.87 -45.62
CA GLU A 386 1.32 16.59 -46.47
C GLU A 386 1.53 15.09 -46.64
N GLN A 387 1.35 14.32 -45.57
CA GLN A 387 1.46 12.86 -45.61
C GLN A 387 0.37 12.25 -46.49
N ILE A 388 -0.88 12.71 -46.37
CA ILE A 388 -1.99 12.24 -47.22
C ILE A 388 -1.67 12.54 -48.69
N LYS A 389 -1.24 13.76 -48.99
CA LYS A 389 -0.89 14.18 -50.35
C LYS A 389 0.28 13.35 -50.92
N SER A 390 1.30 13.11 -50.11
CA SER A 390 2.44 12.27 -50.49
C SER A 390 2.01 10.84 -50.85
N ILE A 391 1.09 10.24 -50.08
CA ILE A 391 0.56 8.89 -50.37
C ILE A 391 -0.28 8.91 -51.66
N ALA A 392 -1.11 9.93 -51.85
CA ALA A 392 -1.97 10.08 -53.02
C ALA A 392 -1.18 10.22 -54.33
N GLU A 393 -0.11 11.03 -54.32
CA GLU A 393 0.67 11.41 -55.51
C GLU A 393 1.89 10.51 -55.76
N ASN A 394 2.51 9.99 -54.70
CA ASN A 394 3.79 9.27 -54.74
C ASN A 394 3.74 7.99 -53.88
N PHE A 395 2.74 7.14 -54.13
CA PHE A 395 2.61 5.87 -53.43
C PHE A 395 3.85 4.99 -53.58
N ASP A 396 4.42 4.55 -52.46
CA ASP A 396 5.56 3.64 -52.40
C ASP A 396 5.14 2.30 -51.77
N PRO A 397 5.01 1.23 -52.56
CA PRO A 397 4.67 -0.11 -52.10
C PRO A 397 5.57 -0.61 -50.95
N LYS A 398 6.86 -0.26 -50.95
CA LYS A 398 7.83 -0.76 -49.95
C LYS A 398 7.58 -0.24 -48.54
N LYS A 399 6.84 0.87 -48.41
CA LYS A 399 6.48 1.45 -47.10
C LYS A 399 5.30 0.72 -46.44
N ILE A 400 4.56 -0.09 -47.19
CA ILE A 400 3.34 -0.75 -46.72
C ILE A 400 3.48 -2.27 -46.78
N PHE A 401 3.93 -2.83 -47.90
CA PHE A 401 3.94 -4.28 -48.03
C PHE A 401 5.18 -4.89 -47.37
N GLY A 402 4.94 -5.86 -46.48
CA GLY A 402 6.01 -6.58 -45.78
C GLY A 402 6.55 -5.91 -44.51
N SER A 403 6.05 -4.73 -44.14
CA SER A 403 6.44 -4.04 -42.90
C SER A 403 5.80 -4.65 -41.65
N GLY A 404 4.68 -5.37 -41.78
CA GLY A 404 4.01 -6.09 -40.70
C GLY A 404 3.35 -5.17 -39.65
N GLY A 405 2.66 -5.77 -38.67
CA GLY A 405 2.07 -5.04 -37.55
C GLY A 405 1.11 -3.93 -37.99
N PHE A 406 1.19 -2.75 -37.36
CA PHE A 406 0.38 -1.58 -37.72
C PHE A 406 0.86 -0.86 -39.00
N GLU A 407 2.04 -1.20 -39.51
CA GLU A 407 2.67 -0.57 -40.67
C GLU A 407 2.26 -1.15 -42.01
N ASP A 408 1.76 -2.38 -41.99
CA ASP A 408 1.16 -3.04 -43.14
C ASP A 408 -0.21 -2.44 -43.49
N LEU A 409 -0.91 -3.01 -44.47
CA LEU A 409 -2.21 -2.57 -45.00
C LEU A 409 -3.19 -2.07 -43.91
N PRO A 410 -4.03 -1.05 -44.16
CA PRO A 410 -4.88 -0.47 -43.13
C PRO A 410 -5.82 -1.48 -42.46
N ILE A 411 -6.14 -1.25 -41.20
CA ILE A 411 -7.04 -2.09 -40.40
C ILE A 411 -8.37 -1.38 -40.26
N ILE A 412 -9.46 -2.04 -40.62
CA ILE A 412 -10.83 -1.49 -40.55
C ILE A 412 -11.77 -2.38 -39.73
N LEU A 413 -12.83 -1.78 -39.23
CA LEU A 413 -14.00 -2.47 -38.67
C LEU A 413 -14.91 -2.99 -39.78
N ASN A 414 -15.84 -3.86 -39.38
CA ASN A 414 -16.80 -4.48 -40.29
C ASN A 414 -17.73 -3.50 -41.00
N ASP A 415 -17.90 -2.30 -40.46
CA ASP A 415 -18.75 -1.24 -41.01
C ASP A 415 -17.99 -0.20 -41.85
N GLY A 416 -16.70 -0.45 -42.11
CA GLY A 416 -15.82 0.41 -42.90
C GLY A 416 -15.05 1.46 -42.12
N GLN A 417 -15.30 1.64 -40.82
CA GLN A 417 -14.53 2.58 -39.98
C GLN A 417 -13.06 2.14 -39.88
N VAL A 418 -12.13 3.08 -40.02
CA VAL A 418 -10.70 2.77 -39.99
C VAL A 418 -10.15 2.83 -38.56
N ILE A 419 -9.61 1.71 -38.08
CA ILE A 419 -8.97 1.60 -36.75
C ILE A 419 -7.52 2.04 -36.81
N ALA A 420 -6.79 1.60 -37.84
CA ALA A 420 -5.38 1.90 -38.02
C ALA A 420 -5.09 2.25 -39.48
N GLY A 421 -4.42 3.40 -39.69
CA GLY A 421 -4.05 3.86 -41.03
C GLY A 421 -5.02 4.85 -41.68
N ASN A 422 -5.68 5.72 -40.92
CA ASN A 422 -6.55 6.80 -41.44
C ASN A 422 -5.90 7.60 -42.59
N HIS A 423 -4.67 8.10 -42.40
CA HIS A 423 -3.93 8.83 -43.45
C HIS A 423 -3.66 7.98 -44.70
N ARG A 424 -3.42 6.67 -44.54
CA ARG A 424 -3.18 5.75 -45.66
C ARG A 424 -4.44 5.51 -46.46
N ILE A 425 -5.56 5.23 -45.79
CA ILE A 425 -6.85 5.06 -46.47
C ILE A 425 -7.22 6.35 -47.20
N GLN A 426 -7.11 7.51 -46.55
CA GLN A 426 -7.42 8.78 -47.22
C GLN A 426 -6.52 9.05 -48.43
N GLY A 427 -5.23 8.76 -48.34
CA GLY A 427 -4.33 8.86 -49.49
C GLY A 427 -4.66 7.86 -50.61
N MET A 428 -5.05 6.63 -50.26
CA MET A 428 -5.48 5.58 -51.20
C MET A 428 -6.78 5.93 -51.93
N LEU A 429 -7.74 6.55 -51.22
CA LEU A 429 -8.98 7.06 -51.81
C LEU A 429 -8.71 8.21 -52.80
N ASN A 430 -7.61 8.94 -52.60
CA ASN A 430 -7.20 10.08 -53.41
C ASN A 430 -6.10 9.75 -54.43
N PHE A 431 -5.86 8.46 -54.74
CA PHE A 431 -4.77 8.08 -55.63
C PHE A 431 -4.84 8.78 -57.00
N THR A 432 -3.70 9.33 -57.40
CA THR A 432 -3.48 9.67 -58.81
C THR A 432 -3.45 8.40 -59.66
N PRO A 433 -3.71 8.47 -60.98
CA PRO A 433 -3.61 7.30 -61.86
C PRO A 433 -2.27 6.56 -61.75
N LYS A 434 -1.17 7.32 -61.54
CA LYS A 434 0.17 6.77 -61.32
C LYS A 434 0.25 5.95 -60.02
N SER A 435 -0.19 6.52 -58.90
CA SER A 435 -0.20 5.84 -57.61
C SER A 435 -1.13 4.63 -57.61
N ARG A 436 -2.30 4.73 -58.27
CA ARG A 436 -3.25 3.64 -58.41
C ARG A 436 -2.63 2.45 -59.16
N PHE A 437 -2.00 2.72 -60.29
CA PHE A 437 -1.29 1.69 -61.05
C PHE A 437 -0.17 1.03 -60.22
N ALA A 438 0.61 1.81 -59.48
CA ALA A 438 1.66 1.29 -58.60
C ALA A 438 1.08 0.40 -57.48
N TYR A 439 -0.05 0.78 -56.90
CA TYR A 439 -0.76 0.00 -55.90
C TYR A 439 -1.30 -1.32 -56.46
N GLU A 440 -2.04 -1.29 -57.58
CA GLU A 440 -2.60 -2.49 -58.21
C GLU A 440 -1.51 -3.47 -58.63
N LYS A 441 -0.43 -2.96 -59.23
CA LYS A 441 0.75 -3.77 -59.58
C LYS A 441 1.34 -4.45 -58.36
N ALA A 442 1.53 -3.72 -57.27
CA ALA A 442 2.09 -4.27 -56.05
C ALA A 442 1.17 -5.32 -55.39
N ILE A 443 -0.15 -5.11 -55.39
CA ILE A 443 -1.11 -6.10 -54.87
C ILE A 443 -1.05 -7.40 -55.69
N LYS A 444 -0.98 -7.29 -57.01
CA LYS A 444 -0.84 -8.46 -57.89
C LYS A 444 0.48 -9.21 -57.65
N GLU A 445 1.57 -8.49 -57.47
CA GLU A 445 2.90 -9.06 -57.23
C GLU A 445 3.02 -9.72 -55.86
N TYR A 446 2.52 -9.09 -54.79
CA TYR A 446 2.68 -9.57 -53.41
C TYR A 446 1.60 -10.56 -52.97
N TYR A 447 0.34 -10.34 -53.38
CA TYR A 447 -0.81 -11.11 -52.89
C TYR A 447 -1.48 -11.96 -53.97
N HIS A 448 -1.04 -11.84 -55.23
CA HIS A 448 -1.63 -12.56 -56.38
C HIS A 448 -3.14 -12.30 -56.55
N ILE A 449 -3.55 -11.06 -56.27
CA ILE A 449 -4.93 -10.60 -56.41
C ILE A 449 -5.00 -9.57 -57.55
N ASP A 450 -5.96 -9.74 -58.45
CA ASP A 450 -6.36 -8.71 -59.41
C ASP A 450 -7.51 -7.89 -58.82
N LEU A 451 -7.25 -6.62 -58.51
CA LEU A 451 -8.25 -5.68 -57.97
C LEU A 451 -8.98 -4.94 -59.09
N LYS A 452 -10.27 -4.66 -58.90
CA LYS A 452 -11.00 -3.70 -59.75
C LYS A 452 -10.64 -2.25 -59.38
N PRO A 453 -10.88 -1.27 -60.28
CA PRO A 453 -10.50 0.13 -60.05
C PRO A 453 -11.09 0.76 -58.78
N ASP A 454 -12.27 0.33 -58.34
CA ASP A 454 -12.95 0.82 -57.13
C ASP A 454 -12.70 -0.04 -55.89
N GLU A 455 -11.82 -1.04 -55.97
CA GLU A 455 -11.53 -1.97 -54.88
C GLU A 455 -10.19 -1.66 -54.20
N LEU A 456 -10.11 -1.92 -52.88
CA LEU A 456 -8.91 -1.84 -52.05
C LEU A 456 -8.79 -3.10 -51.19
N LEU A 457 -7.55 -3.57 -51.01
CA LEU A 457 -7.21 -4.64 -50.06
C LEU A 457 -6.91 -4.05 -48.68
N VAL A 458 -7.62 -4.52 -47.67
CA VAL A 458 -7.52 -4.07 -46.27
C VAL A 458 -7.42 -5.27 -45.33
N ARG A 459 -7.17 -5.00 -44.05
CA ARG A 459 -7.17 -6.00 -42.98
C ARG A 459 -8.36 -5.78 -42.04
N MET A 460 -9.04 -6.84 -41.65
CA MET A 460 -10.22 -6.80 -40.79
C MET A 460 -10.04 -7.76 -39.60
N PRO A 461 -10.44 -7.39 -38.37
CA PRO A 461 -10.45 -8.31 -37.24
C PRO A 461 -11.19 -9.62 -37.57
N ASN A 462 -10.60 -10.76 -37.21
CA ASN A 462 -11.20 -12.06 -37.49
C ASN A 462 -12.48 -12.34 -36.67
N LYS A 463 -12.73 -11.52 -35.64
CA LYS A 463 -13.86 -11.55 -34.72
C LYS A 463 -14.33 -10.12 -34.50
N ARG A 464 -15.61 -9.96 -34.14
CA ARG A 464 -16.13 -8.67 -33.68
C ARG A 464 -15.44 -8.28 -32.39
N LEU A 465 -14.88 -7.08 -32.39
CA LEU A 465 -14.20 -6.49 -31.25
C LEU A 465 -15.20 -5.71 -30.40
N ASN A 466 -15.02 -5.73 -29.08
CA ASN A 466 -15.74 -4.85 -28.17
C ASN A 466 -15.11 -3.44 -28.15
N ASN A 467 -15.80 -2.46 -27.57
CA ASN A 467 -15.33 -1.06 -27.56
C ASN A 467 -13.94 -0.89 -26.93
N THR A 468 -13.62 -1.63 -25.87
CA THR A 468 -12.29 -1.58 -25.24
C THR A 468 -11.21 -2.10 -26.19
N GLU A 469 -11.45 -3.22 -26.86
CA GLU A 469 -10.52 -3.79 -27.84
C GLU A 469 -10.30 -2.84 -29.03
N ILE A 470 -11.37 -2.20 -29.53
CA ILE A 470 -11.28 -1.23 -30.63
C ILE A 470 -10.49 0.00 -30.18
N ASN A 471 -10.80 0.55 -29.01
CA ASN A 471 -10.11 1.73 -28.47
C ASN A 471 -8.62 1.44 -28.22
N ASN A 472 -8.29 0.25 -27.71
CA ASN A 472 -6.92 -0.20 -27.52
C ASN A 472 -6.19 -0.31 -28.87
N LEU A 473 -6.74 -1.02 -29.85
CA LEU A 473 -6.13 -1.13 -31.19
C LEU A 473 -5.90 0.24 -31.85
N ALA A 474 -6.88 1.14 -31.75
CA ALA A 474 -6.77 2.50 -32.29
C ALA A 474 -5.65 3.29 -31.62
N ALA A 475 -5.56 3.26 -30.29
CA ALA A 475 -4.52 3.97 -29.53
C ALA A 475 -3.12 3.44 -29.85
N TYR A 476 -2.96 2.12 -29.88
CA TYR A 476 -1.68 1.47 -30.15
C TYR A 476 -1.19 1.58 -31.58
N SER A 477 -2.09 1.78 -32.55
CA SER A 477 -1.67 2.04 -33.93
C SER A 477 -0.80 3.30 -34.08
N ASN A 478 -0.74 4.13 -33.04
CA ASN A 478 0.10 5.33 -32.96
C ASN A 478 1.38 5.13 -32.13
N GLN A 479 1.62 3.95 -31.57
CA GLN A 479 2.76 3.68 -30.69
C GLN A 479 4.11 3.93 -31.40
N GLY A 480 4.96 4.78 -30.81
CA GLY A 480 6.26 5.16 -31.38
C GLY A 480 6.18 6.19 -32.51
N ARG A 481 4.99 6.71 -32.82
CA ARG A 481 4.71 7.73 -33.85
C ARG A 481 3.83 8.82 -33.28
N PHE A 482 4.22 9.29 -32.10
CA PHE A 482 3.51 10.30 -31.37
C PHE A 482 3.84 11.66 -31.98
N ASN A 483 2.81 12.35 -32.45
CA ASN A 483 2.94 13.73 -32.91
C ASN A 483 2.91 14.70 -31.73
N SER A 484 2.50 14.22 -30.54
CA SER A 484 2.38 15.01 -29.33
C SER A 484 2.56 14.16 -28.05
N GLU A 485 2.86 14.80 -26.92
CA GLU A 485 2.97 14.14 -25.60
C GLU A 485 1.65 13.52 -25.14
N SER A 486 0.54 14.11 -25.57
CA SER A 486 -0.80 13.61 -25.34
C SER A 486 -1.04 12.26 -26.01
N ASP A 487 -0.67 12.14 -27.28
CA ASP A 487 -0.80 10.88 -28.02
C ASP A 487 0.01 9.77 -27.35
N HIS A 488 1.21 10.12 -26.86
CA HIS A 488 2.06 9.20 -26.11
C HIS A 488 1.39 8.74 -24.81
N ALA A 489 0.89 9.68 -24.01
CA ALA A 489 0.23 9.37 -22.74
C ALA A 489 -1.04 8.51 -22.93
N ILE A 490 -1.84 8.77 -23.98
CA ILE A 490 -3.02 7.95 -24.31
C ILE A 490 -2.62 6.52 -24.67
N ALA A 491 -1.64 6.36 -25.56
CA ALA A 491 -1.20 5.04 -25.99
C ALA A 491 -0.61 4.23 -24.83
N VAL A 492 0.20 4.87 -24.00
CA VAL A 492 0.79 4.27 -22.80
C VAL A 492 -0.28 3.88 -21.78
N LEU A 493 -1.27 4.74 -21.53
CA LEU A 493 -2.37 4.37 -20.63
C LEU A 493 -3.17 3.18 -21.17
N SER A 494 -3.50 3.21 -22.46
CA SER A 494 -4.22 2.11 -23.11
C SER A 494 -3.43 0.80 -23.04
N HIS A 495 -2.09 0.87 -23.10
CA HIS A 495 -1.24 -0.30 -22.96
C HIS A 495 -1.30 -0.93 -21.58
N TYR A 496 -1.21 -0.14 -20.53
CA TYR A 496 -1.15 -0.65 -19.15
C TYR A 496 -2.52 -0.76 -18.47
N GLU A 497 -3.62 -0.31 -19.08
CA GLU A 497 -4.96 -0.29 -18.48
C GLU A 497 -5.38 -1.61 -17.83
N PRO A 498 -5.19 -2.80 -18.46
CA PRO A 498 -5.56 -4.07 -17.83
C PRO A 498 -4.81 -4.31 -16.52
N LYS A 499 -3.51 -3.99 -16.48
CA LYS A 499 -2.65 -4.15 -15.31
C LYS A 499 -2.93 -3.11 -14.23
N LEU A 500 -3.27 -1.90 -14.63
CA LEU A 500 -3.65 -0.82 -13.72
C LEU A 500 -4.95 -1.14 -12.97
N LYS A 501 -5.94 -1.74 -13.65
CA LYS A 501 -7.18 -2.21 -13.01
C LYS A 501 -6.93 -3.32 -11.97
N GLU A 502 -5.91 -4.14 -12.17
CA GLU A 502 -5.47 -5.18 -11.20
C GLU A 502 -4.66 -4.60 -10.02
N LEU A 503 -4.18 -3.35 -10.12
CA LEU A 503 -3.29 -2.74 -9.14
C LEU A 503 -4.06 -2.16 -7.94
N GLU A 504 -4.53 -3.04 -7.05
CA GLU A 504 -5.36 -2.64 -5.89
C GLU A 504 -4.56 -2.34 -4.60
N SER A 505 -3.26 -2.65 -4.56
CA SER A 505 -2.45 -2.58 -3.34
C SER A 505 -1.53 -1.35 -3.28
N LYS A 506 -1.26 -0.89 -2.04
CA LYS A 506 -0.18 0.07 -1.75
C LYS A 506 1.18 -0.52 -2.15
N LEU A 507 2.02 0.30 -2.75
CA LEU A 507 3.36 -0.02 -3.23
C LEU A 507 4.41 0.46 -2.23
N ASN A 508 5.01 -0.46 -1.47
CA ASN A 508 5.99 -0.10 -0.45
C ASN A 508 7.38 0.08 -1.07
N ALA A 509 8.02 1.22 -0.81
CA ALA A 509 9.36 1.54 -1.27
C ALA A 509 10.07 2.49 -0.31
N ASP A 510 11.39 2.34 -0.18
CA ASP A 510 12.22 3.22 0.66
C ASP A 510 12.70 4.49 -0.06
N SER A 511 12.57 4.55 -1.38
CA SER A 511 12.96 5.69 -2.21
C SER A 511 12.10 5.79 -3.47
N VAL A 512 12.04 6.98 -4.07
CA VAL A 512 11.37 7.22 -5.36
C VAL A 512 11.93 6.34 -6.48
N TYR A 513 13.23 6.06 -6.45
CA TYR A 513 13.92 5.24 -7.45
C TYR A 513 13.50 3.77 -7.37
N SER A 514 13.33 3.24 -6.16
CA SER A 514 12.79 1.91 -5.94
C SER A 514 11.30 1.86 -6.28
N LEU A 515 10.56 2.90 -5.90
CA LEU A 515 9.11 2.98 -6.12
C LEU A 515 8.76 2.91 -7.61
N LYS A 516 9.41 3.72 -8.45
CA LYS A 516 9.13 3.71 -9.90
C LYS A 516 9.48 2.39 -10.56
N ASN A 517 10.51 1.69 -10.07
CA ASN A 517 10.86 0.35 -10.54
C ASN A 517 9.83 -0.70 -10.07
N ILE A 518 9.27 -0.55 -8.87
CA ILE A 518 8.19 -1.40 -8.35
C ILE A 518 6.92 -1.21 -9.19
N VAL A 519 6.55 0.03 -9.51
CA VAL A 519 5.44 0.33 -10.44
C VAL A 519 5.67 -0.38 -11.76
N ALA A 520 6.84 -0.19 -12.36
CA ALA A 520 7.20 -0.81 -13.64
C ALA A 520 7.10 -2.34 -13.58
N LYS A 521 7.62 -2.95 -12.51
CA LYS A 521 7.58 -4.41 -12.32
C LYS A 521 6.17 -4.96 -12.14
N ASN A 522 5.29 -4.25 -11.44
CA ASN A 522 3.90 -4.68 -11.24
C ASN A 522 3.06 -4.52 -12.52
N LEU A 523 3.34 -3.49 -13.32
CA LEU A 523 2.66 -3.23 -14.58
C LEU A 523 3.26 -4.00 -15.77
N ASN A 524 4.41 -4.65 -15.58
CA ASN A 524 5.03 -5.45 -16.63
C ASN A 524 4.17 -6.66 -17.00
N PHE A 525 3.94 -6.85 -18.29
CA PHE A 525 3.16 -7.99 -18.80
C PHE A 525 3.97 -9.29 -18.76
N ASP A 526 5.26 -9.23 -19.07
CA ASP A 526 6.18 -10.37 -19.11
C ASP A 526 7.32 -10.19 -18.10
N LYS A 527 7.69 -11.26 -17.40
CA LYS A 527 8.81 -11.26 -16.46
C LYS A 527 10.18 -11.31 -17.16
N ALA A 528 10.24 -11.72 -18.43
CA ALA A 528 11.48 -11.84 -19.18
C ALA A 528 11.89 -10.53 -19.90
N THR A 529 10.97 -9.60 -20.15
CA THR A 529 11.28 -8.28 -20.70
C THR A 529 11.63 -7.27 -19.61
N HIS A 530 12.59 -6.38 -19.91
CA HIS A 530 12.92 -5.29 -19.00
C HIS A 530 11.72 -4.35 -18.85
N PRO A 531 11.23 -4.05 -17.63
CA PRO A 531 10.09 -3.16 -17.44
C PRO A 531 10.38 -1.76 -17.98
N ASN A 532 9.44 -1.17 -18.73
CA ASN A 532 9.55 0.23 -19.15
C ASN A 532 9.13 1.14 -18.00
N VAL A 533 10.12 1.67 -17.29
CA VAL A 533 9.92 2.49 -16.08
C VAL A 533 9.17 3.79 -16.38
N GLY A 534 9.52 4.48 -17.46
CA GLY A 534 8.91 5.77 -17.82
C GLY A 534 7.43 5.61 -18.12
N ASP A 535 7.11 4.74 -19.07
CA ASP A 535 5.74 4.57 -19.57
C ASP A 535 4.84 3.96 -18.50
N SER A 536 5.32 2.98 -17.73
CA SER A 536 4.52 2.38 -16.64
C SER A 536 4.10 3.41 -15.59
N ASN A 537 5.02 4.31 -15.21
CA ASN A 537 4.72 5.34 -14.23
C ASN A 537 3.88 6.47 -14.82
N LEU A 538 4.09 6.84 -16.09
CA LEU A 538 3.22 7.78 -16.79
C LEU A 538 1.79 7.23 -16.87
N ALA A 539 1.62 5.95 -17.19
CA ALA A 539 0.32 5.29 -17.21
C ALA A 539 -0.36 5.35 -15.84
N LEU A 540 0.36 5.00 -14.77
CA LEU A 540 -0.18 5.06 -13.41
C LEU A 540 -0.56 6.48 -12.99
N LEU A 541 0.23 7.48 -13.37
CA LEU A 541 -0.08 8.88 -13.12
C LEU A 541 -1.36 9.30 -13.85
N MET A 542 -1.46 9.01 -15.14
CA MET A 542 -2.62 9.32 -15.97
C MET A 542 -3.88 8.56 -15.53
N TYR A 543 -3.73 7.35 -15.02
CA TYR A 543 -4.83 6.54 -14.49
C TYR A 543 -5.45 7.14 -13.23
N ASN A 544 -4.63 7.77 -12.39
CA ASN A 544 -5.08 8.40 -11.14
C ASN A 544 -5.51 9.87 -11.31
N MET A 545 -5.24 10.50 -12.45
CA MET A 545 -5.64 11.87 -12.74
C MET A 545 -7.11 11.96 -13.19
N PRO A 546 -7.83 13.05 -12.84
CA PRO A 546 -9.18 13.27 -13.32
C PRO A 546 -9.11 13.72 -14.79
N ARG A 547 -9.89 13.09 -15.67
CA ARG A 547 -10.03 13.56 -17.05
C ARG A 547 -11.21 14.52 -17.14
N THR A 548 -11.02 15.81 -16.84
CA THR A 548 -11.93 16.83 -17.35
C THR A 548 -11.67 17.02 -18.85
N LYS A 549 -12.64 17.58 -19.59
CA LYS A 549 -12.60 17.70 -21.07
C LYS A 549 -11.35 18.42 -21.65
N THR A 550 -10.50 19.03 -20.83
CA THR A 550 -9.38 19.88 -21.30
C THR A 550 -8.08 19.81 -20.48
N GLN A 551 -7.97 19.02 -19.40
CA GLN A 551 -6.87 19.24 -18.42
C GLN A 551 -5.92 18.05 -18.17
N GLY A 552 -6.27 16.80 -18.45
CA GLY A 552 -5.32 15.69 -18.16
C GLY A 552 -4.23 15.54 -19.22
N ILE A 553 -4.66 15.21 -20.43
CA ILE A 553 -3.80 14.86 -21.56
C ILE A 553 -3.34 16.13 -22.29
N GLU A 554 -4.28 16.99 -22.69
CA GLU A 554 -4.02 18.23 -23.43
C GLU A 554 -3.07 19.19 -22.67
N LEU A 555 -3.03 19.09 -21.33
CA LEU A 555 -2.12 19.87 -20.49
C LEU A 555 -0.65 19.59 -20.81
N LEU A 556 -0.29 18.34 -21.09
CA LEU A 556 1.09 18.00 -21.45
C LEU A 556 1.49 18.69 -22.76
N ASN A 557 0.61 18.68 -23.76
CA ASN A 557 0.84 19.36 -25.04
C ASN A 557 0.93 20.88 -24.87
N ARG A 558 -0.02 21.46 -24.11
CA ARG A 558 -0.03 22.90 -23.84
C ARG A 558 1.28 23.34 -23.20
N TRP A 559 1.72 22.66 -22.15
CA TRP A 559 2.98 23.01 -21.48
C TRP A 559 4.21 22.67 -22.31
N GLN A 560 4.22 21.57 -23.06
CA GLN A 560 5.32 21.29 -23.99
C GLN A 560 5.50 22.45 -24.98
N LYS A 561 4.39 23.01 -25.50
CA LYS A 561 4.42 24.18 -26.38
C LYS A 561 4.90 25.44 -25.66
N GLU A 562 4.37 25.74 -24.47
CA GLU A 562 4.79 26.90 -23.67
C GLU A 562 6.27 26.84 -23.25
N PHE A 563 6.82 25.63 -23.10
CA PHE A 563 8.22 25.37 -22.78
C PHE A 563 9.06 25.00 -24.02
N SER A 564 8.63 25.35 -25.24
CA SER A 564 9.39 25.05 -26.47
C SER A 564 10.84 25.55 -26.43
N ASN A 565 11.08 26.65 -25.71
CA ASN A 565 12.40 27.28 -25.55
C ASN A 565 13.14 26.82 -24.27
N ASP A 566 12.52 25.99 -23.43
CA ASP A 566 13.08 25.47 -22.17
C ASP A 566 12.56 24.05 -21.87
N THR A 567 12.91 23.12 -22.76
CA THR A 567 12.52 21.70 -22.66
C THR A 567 13.03 21.05 -21.36
N LYS A 568 14.14 21.54 -20.80
CA LYS A 568 14.70 21.00 -19.54
C LYS A 568 13.77 21.26 -18.37
N SER A 569 13.22 22.47 -18.24
CA SER A 569 12.26 22.79 -17.18
C SER A 569 10.95 22.04 -17.34
N TYR A 570 10.48 21.85 -18.59
CA TYR A 570 9.32 21.00 -18.87
C TYR A 570 9.52 19.57 -18.38
N GLU A 571 10.62 18.93 -18.80
CA GLU A 571 10.94 17.56 -18.41
C GLU A 571 11.20 17.44 -16.90
N LYS A 572 11.73 18.49 -16.26
CA LYS A 572 11.93 18.53 -14.81
C LYS A 572 10.62 18.39 -14.04
N VAL A 573 9.60 19.18 -14.40
CA VAL A 573 8.27 19.12 -13.76
C VAL A 573 7.58 17.80 -14.10
N LYS A 574 7.54 17.42 -15.37
CA LYS A 574 6.94 16.16 -15.84
C LYS A 574 7.52 14.96 -15.08
N LYS A 575 8.84 14.84 -15.03
CA LYS A 575 9.54 13.74 -14.34
C LYS A 575 9.28 13.74 -12.83
N MET A 576 9.16 14.91 -12.18
CA MET A 576 8.80 14.99 -10.77
C MET A 576 7.48 14.27 -10.47
N PHE A 577 6.46 14.50 -11.30
CA PHE A 577 5.14 13.85 -11.16
C PHE A 577 5.18 12.38 -11.59
N VAL A 578 5.78 12.07 -12.74
CA VAL A 578 5.85 10.70 -13.26
C VAL A 578 6.59 9.78 -12.30
N ASP A 579 7.78 10.15 -11.81
CA ASP A 579 8.52 9.32 -10.84
C ASP A 579 7.76 9.15 -9.51
N ASN A 580 6.81 10.04 -9.17
CA ASN A 580 5.96 9.98 -7.99
C ASN A 580 4.56 9.39 -8.24
N ALA A 581 4.29 8.81 -9.40
CA ALA A 581 3.01 8.17 -9.71
C ALA A 581 2.61 7.14 -8.63
N GLY A 582 3.58 6.33 -8.18
CA GLY A 582 3.38 5.40 -7.07
C GLY A 582 3.07 6.07 -5.72
N SER A 583 3.60 7.27 -5.47
CA SER A 583 3.35 8.02 -4.22
C SER A 583 1.90 8.51 -4.19
N PHE A 584 1.41 9.04 -5.31
CA PHE A 584 0.01 9.43 -5.46
C PHE A 584 -0.91 8.21 -5.35
N HIS A 585 -0.58 7.11 -6.04
CA HIS A 585 -1.27 5.82 -5.90
C HIS A 585 -1.36 5.37 -4.43
N ASN A 586 -0.25 5.45 -3.71
CA ASN A 586 -0.20 5.04 -2.31
C ASN A 586 -1.10 5.87 -1.40
N LEU A 587 -1.15 7.19 -1.60
CA LEU A 587 -2.00 8.07 -0.78
C LEU A 587 -3.49 7.77 -0.98
N ILE A 588 -3.89 7.49 -2.23
CA ILE A 588 -5.25 7.07 -2.57
C ILE A 588 -5.63 5.77 -1.83
N HIS A 589 -4.66 4.89 -1.61
CA HIS A 589 -4.84 3.59 -0.93
C HIS A 589 -4.47 3.59 0.56
N ASP A 590 -4.13 4.74 1.15
CA ASP A 590 -3.69 4.79 2.53
C ASP A 590 -4.88 4.92 3.50
N MET A 591 -5.20 3.81 4.18
CA MET A 591 -6.26 3.77 5.19
C MET A 591 -6.02 4.71 6.39
N SER A 592 -4.80 5.21 6.56
CA SER A 592 -4.47 6.21 7.59
C SER A 592 -5.10 7.56 7.27
N PHE A 593 -5.35 7.87 5.99
CA PHE A 593 -5.80 9.17 5.49
C PHE A 593 -7.00 9.05 4.54
N PRO A 594 -8.11 8.44 4.98
CA PRO A 594 -9.21 8.03 4.10
C PRO A 594 -9.96 9.20 3.43
N ASN A 595 -9.78 10.43 3.92
CA ASN A 595 -10.39 11.64 3.35
C ASN A 595 -9.40 12.49 2.53
N VAL A 596 -8.17 12.01 2.32
CA VAL A 596 -7.17 12.66 1.46
C VAL A 596 -7.17 11.97 0.09
N SER A 597 -8.04 12.42 -0.81
CA SER A 597 -8.07 11.95 -2.20
C SER A 597 -7.46 13.02 -3.11
N LEU A 598 -6.26 12.78 -3.62
CA LEU A 598 -5.59 13.70 -4.55
C LEU A 598 -6.11 13.58 -5.99
N ASN A 599 -6.90 12.55 -6.30
CA ASN A 599 -7.35 12.26 -7.66
C ASN A 599 -8.08 13.43 -8.29
N ALA A 600 -8.95 14.11 -7.54
CA ALA A 600 -9.67 15.27 -8.07
C ALA A 600 -8.77 16.49 -8.35
N TYR A 601 -7.55 16.51 -7.79
CA TYR A 601 -6.67 17.68 -7.77
C TYR A 601 -5.41 17.50 -8.63
N LEU A 602 -5.01 16.27 -8.97
CA LEU A 602 -3.72 16.00 -9.62
C LEU A 602 -3.51 16.79 -10.93
N SER A 603 -4.55 16.94 -11.74
CA SER A 603 -4.50 17.73 -12.98
C SER A 603 -4.17 19.19 -12.71
N ASP A 604 -4.89 19.82 -11.77
CA ASP A 604 -4.71 21.23 -11.42
C ASP A 604 -3.37 21.48 -10.71
N ILE A 605 -2.95 20.55 -9.85
CA ILE A 605 -1.66 20.62 -9.16
C ILE A 605 -0.51 20.56 -10.18
N MET A 606 -0.61 19.67 -11.16
CA MET A 606 0.37 19.56 -12.24
C MET A 606 0.38 20.83 -13.09
N ASP A 607 -0.80 21.34 -13.44
CA ASP A 607 -0.94 22.59 -14.18
C ASP A 607 -0.26 23.77 -13.48
N ARG A 608 -0.59 23.92 -12.19
CA ARG A 608 -0.04 24.98 -11.34
C ARG A 608 1.47 24.82 -11.15
N SER A 609 1.98 23.58 -11.14
CA SER A 609 3.43 23.33 -11.03
C SER A 609 4.20 23.79 -12.26
N PHE A 610 3.67 23.56 -13.46
CA PHE A 610 4.24 24.12 -14.68
C PHE A 610 4.13 25.64 -14.72
N ALA A 611 2.95 26.20 -14.42
CA ALA A 611 2.75 27.65 -14.37
C ALA A 611 3.68 28.33 -13.37
N ASN A 612 3.88 27.72 -12.20
CA ASN A 612 4.80 28.23 -11.20
C ASN A 612 6.22 28.34 -11.73
N LEU A 613 6.72 27.27 -12.37
CA LEU A 613 8.09 27.24 -12.87
C LEU A 613 8.28 28.20 -14.05
N LYS A 614 7.23 28.36 -14.90
CA LYS A 614 7.25 29.27 -16.05
C LYS A 614 7.19 30.75 -15.66
N ASN A 615 6.29 31.11 -14.74
CA ASN A 615 5.87 32.50 -14.54
C ASN A 615 6.59 33.20 -13.38
N TYR A 616 7.23 32.45 -12.47
CA TYR A 616 7.86 33.04 -11.29
C TYR A 616 9.34 32.66 -11.21
N GLN A 617 10.17 33.59 -10.73
CA GLN A 617 11.59 33.34 -10.57
C GLN A 617 11.90 32.51 -9.32
N SER A 618 11.06 32.60 -8.30
CA SER A 618 11.26 31.88 -7.03
C SER A 618 9.96 31.34 -6.40
N THR A 619 10.11 30.36 -5.50
CA THR A 619 8.98 29.89 -4.66
C THR A 619 8.38 31.03 -3.83
N SER A 620 9.22 31.89 -3.25
CA SER A 620 8.77 32.98 -2.39
C SER A 620 7.87 33.97 -3.14
N GLU A 621 8.24 34.31 -4.38
CA GLU A 621 7.46 35.18 -5.24
C GLU A 621 6.09 34.57 -5.57
N SER A 622 6.07 33.31 -6.01
CA SER A 622 4.82 32.64 -6.35
C SER A 622 3.88 32.48 -5.14
N LEU A 623 4.42 32.15 -3.96
CA LEU A 623 3.61 32.08 -2.74
C LEU A 623 3.12 33.45 -2.30
N LYS A 624 3.92 34.51 -2.51
CA LYS A 624 3.51 35.88 -2.21
C LYS A 624 2.33 36.28 -3.07
N ASP A 625 2.42 36.10 -4.39
CA ASP A 625 1.33 36.38 -5.33
C ASP A 625 0.05 35.59 -4.97
N LEU A 626 0.20 34.30 -4.66
CA LEU A 626 -0.89 33.47 -4.19
C LEU A 626 -1.50 33.99 -2.88
N SER A 627 -0.67 34.38 -1.92
CA SER A 627 -1.15 34.94 -0.65
C SER A 627 -1.88 36.27 -0.84
N GLU A 628 -1.42 37.11 -1.78
CA GLU A 628 -2.07 38.38 -2.08
C GLU A 628 -3.42 38.17 -2.76
N LYS A 629 -3.53 37.18 -3.65
CA LYS A 629 -4.80 36.79 -4.28
C LYS A 629 -5.85 36.42 -3.22
N PHE A 630 -5.50 35.56 -2.27
CA PHE A 630 -6.44 35.14 -1.21
C PHE A 630 -6.63 36.15 -0.08
N TYR A 631 -5.75 37.16 0.02
CA TYR A 631 -5.87 38.23 1.02
C TYR A 631 -6.68 39.44 0.52
N LYS A 632 -6.58 39.80 -0.77
CA LYS A 632 -7.20 41.01 -1.33
C LYS A 632 -8.67 40.83 -1.71
N THR A 633 -9.13 39.60 -1.86
CA THR A 633 -10.56 39.32 -2.08
C THR A 633 -11.17 38.95 -0.73
N ASN A 634 -12.18 39.69 -0.27
CA ASN A 634 -12.87 39.37 0.98
C ASN A 634 -13.27 37.89 0.94
N SER A 635 -12.76 37.09 1.88
CA SER A 635 -12.94 35.64 1.91
C SER A 635 -14.41 35.26 1.66
N LEU A 636 -15.36 35.92 2.32
CA LEU A 636 -16.80 35.66 2.16
C LEU A 636 -17.34 35.75 0.72
N GLU A 637 -16.91 36.71 -0.11
CA GLU A 637 -17.50 36.89 -1.46
C GLU A 637 -17.02 35.83 -2.48
N MET A 638 -15.84 35.25 -2.26
CA MET A 638 -15.32 34.15 -3.10
C MET A 638 -16.01 32.83 -2.82
N PHE A 639 -16.43 32.60 -1.58
CA PHE A 639 -16.99 31.34 -1.11
C PHE A 639 -18.51 31.26 -1.19
N GLU A 640 -19.18 32.17 -1.89
CA GLU A 640 -20.61 32.04 -2.22
C GLU A 640 -20.85 31.30 -3.56
N LYS A 641 -19.83 31.13 -4.40
CA LYS A 641 -19.95 30.40 -5.69
C LYS A 641 -19.56 28.93 -5.51
N SER A 642 -20.45 28.00 -5.86
CA SER A 642 -20.29 26.55 -5.61
C SER A 642 -19.13 25.93 -6.40
N ASP A 643 -18.90 26.42 -7.62
CA ASP A 643 -18.00 25.78 -8.59
C ASP A 643 -16.52 26.21 -8.44
N GLN A 644 -16.24 27.20 -7.60
CA GLN A 644 -14.89 27.77 -7.40
C GLN A 644 -14.10 27.09 -6.26
N SER A 645 -14.77 26.47 -5.29
CA SER A 645 -14.12 25.99 -4.05
C SER A 645 -13.11 24.85 -4.25
N THR A 646 -13.34 23.96 -5.22
CA THR A 646 -12.39 22.94 -5.65
C THR A 646 -11.20 23.55 -6.38
N SER A 647 -11.43 24.60 -7.18
CA SER A 647 -10.39 25.35 -7.91
C SER A 647 -9.46 26.12 -6.95
N ASP A 648 -9.97 26.69 -5.88
CA ASP A 648 -9.17 27.53 -4.97
C ASP A 648 -8.22 26.70 -4.10
N ILE A 649 -8.68 25.56 -3.56
CA ILE A 649 -7.79 24.65 -2.83
C ILE A 649 -6.79 23.98 -3.78
N SER A 650 -7.19 23.66 -5.02
CA SER A 650 -6.28 23.21 -6.10
C SER A 650 -5.13 24.19 -6.31
N GLU A 651 -5.38 25.50 -6.30
CA GLU A 651 -4.34 26.51 -6.48
C GLU A 651 -3.34 26.57 -5.33
N ILE A 652 -3.81 26.53 -4.07
CA ILE A 652 -2.94 26.54 -2.89
C ILE A 652 -2.12 25.25 -2.81
N LEU A 653 -2.79 24.11 -3.01
CA LEU A 653 -2.15 22.80 -3.02
C LEU A 653 -1.14 22.67 -4.17
N GLY A 654 -1.51 23.14 -5.36
CA GLY A 654 -0.64 23.24 -6.52
C GLY A 654 0.59 24.11 -6.24
N GLY A 655 0.42 25.28 -5.62
CA GLY A 655 1.53 26.13 -5.19
C GLY A 655 2.44 25.47 -4.13
N ALA A 656 1.86 24.70 -3.20
CA ALA A 656 2.59 23.98 -2.17
C ALA A 656 3.46 22.84 -2.75
N ILE A 657 2.98 22.16 -3.80
CA ILE A 657 3.71 21.10 -4.52
C ILE A 657 4.70 21.67 -5.55
N ALA A 658 4.32 22.73 -6.26
CA ALA A 658 5.14 23.33 -7.32
C ALA A 658 6.57 23.67 -6.88
N ARG A 659 6.75 24.05 -5.62
CA ARG A 659 8.08 24.37 -5.07
C ARG A 659 9.07 23.20 -5.16
N PHE A 660 8.61 21.96 -5.10
CA PHE A 660 9.49 20.79 -5.16
C PHE A 660 10.21 20.70 -6.52
N ALA A 661 9.61 21.25 -7.59
CA ALA A 661 10.24 21.34 -8.92
C ALA A 661 11.52 22.19 -8.93
N ARG A 662 11.75 23.01 -7.89
CA ARG A 662 12.93 23.88 -7.78
C ARG A 662 14.09 23.26 -7.00
N PHE A 663 13.91 22.09 -6.38
CA PHE A 663 15.01 21.35 -5.75
C PHE A 663 15.95 20.74 -6.80
N ASP A 664 17.13 20.32 -6.37
CA ASP A 664 18.12 19.63 -7.22
C ASP A 664 17.57 18.29 -7.72
N ASP A 665 16.90 17.53 -6.83
CA ASP A 665 16.19 16.30 -7.13
C ASP A 665 14.70 16.42 -6.76
N PRO A 666 13.87 16.97 -7.66
CA PRO A 666 12.44 17.17 -7.42
C PRO A 666 11.69 15.88 -7.10
N SER A 667 12.02 14.80 -7.81
CA SER A 667 11.36 13.50 -7.64
C SER A 667 11.58 12.97 -6.22
N LYS A 668 12.81 13.02 -5.71
CA LYS A 668 13.12 12.61 -4.33
C LYS A 668 12.49 13.54 -3.31
N ALA A 669 12.59 14.86 -3.51
CA ALA A 669 12.05 15.83 -2.56
C ALA A 669 10.52 15.70 -2.39
N LEU A 670 9.80 15.51 -3.50
CA LEU A 670 8.37 15.28 -3.47
C LEU A 670 8.03 13.91 -2.86
N PHE A 671 8.78 12.85 -3.18
CA PHE A 671 8.58 11.52 -2.59
C PHE A 671 8.67 11.54 -1.07
N GLU A 672 9.69 12.19 -0.51
CA GLU A 672 9.83 12.31 0.93
C GLU A 672 8.66 13.07 1.57
N ALA A 673 8.16 14.12 0.90
CA ALA A 673 6.99 14.85 1.39
C ALA A 673 5.69 14.02 1.32
N LEU A 674 5.56 13.11 0.35
CA LEU A 674 4.37 12.27 0.15
C LEU A 674 4.44 10.92 0.87
N ARG A 675 5.56 10.57 1.50
CA ARG A 675 5.72 9.30 2.23
C ARG A 675 4.84 9.30 3.49
N SER A 676 4.02 8.27 3.66
CA SER A 676 3.03 8.17 4.75
C SER A 676 3.62 8.43 6.13
N GLU A 677 4.78 7.86 6.44
CA GLU A 677 5.43 8.04 7.75
C GLU A 677 5.90 9.49 7.97
N ASN A 678 6.36 10.17 6.92
CA ASN A 678 6.74 11.57 6.99
C ASN A 678 5.51 12.48 7.12
N ILE A 679 4.40 12.13 6.47
CA ILE A 679 3.11 12.82 6.63
C ILE A 679 2.64 12.71 8.08
N LYS A 680 2.59 11.50 8.65
CA LYS A 680 2.21 11.28 10.06
C LYS A 680 3.09 12.10 11.00
N LYS A 681 4.41 12.05 10.80
CA LYS A 681 5.38 12.82 11.57
C LYS A 681 5.11 14.33 11.47
N GLY A 682 4.97 14.86 10.27
CA GLY A 682 4.73 16.28 10.06
C GLY A 682 3.39 16.76 10.59
N LEU A 683 2.31 15.97 10.44
CA LEU A 683 1.01 16.29 11.03
C LEU A 683 1.09 16.46 12.54
N LYS A 684 1.88 15.61 13.20
CA LYS A 684 2.15 15.69 14.64
C LYS A 684 3.00 16.90 15.00
N GLU A 685 4.14 17.08 14.33
CA GLU A 685 5.06 18.20 14.57
C GLU A 685 4.40 19.56 14.37
N PHE A 686 3.54 19.70 13.35
CA PHE A 686 2.81 20.92 13.06
C PHE A 686 1.49 21.06 13.83
N LYS A 687 1.20 20.15 14.77
CA LYS A 687 0.00 20.15 15.61
C LYS A 687 -1.29 20.22 14.77
N ILE A 688 -1.34 19.48 13.67
CA ILE A 688 -2.52 19.33 12.81
C ILE A 688 -3.37 18.15 13.28
N ALA A 689 -2.73 17.00 13.54
CA ALA A 689 -3.39 15.78 13.97
C ALA A 689 -2.39 14.85 14.69
N ASP A 690 -2.88 13.95 15.55
CA ASP A 690 -2.08 12.90 16.21
C ASP A 690 -2.72 11.50 15.99
N VAL A 691 -2.10 10.46 16.54
CA VAL A 691 -2.60 9.07 16.47
C VAL A 691 -3.92 8.91 17.22
N THR A 692 -4.07 9.60 18.35
CA THR A 692 -5.25 9.56 19.21
C THR A 692 -5.80 10.96 19.38
N LYS A 693 -7.12 11.09 19.48
CA LYS A 693 -7.76 12.35 19.84
C LYS A 693 -7.26 12.82 21.21
N ASP A 694 -6.88 14.08 21.32
CA ASP A 694 -6.54 14.69 22.60
C ASP A 694 -7.83 14.78 23.43
N MET A 695 -7.84 14.10 24.58
CA MET A 695 -8.98 14.08 25.49
C MET A 695 -9.26 15.45 26.14
N PHE A 696 -8.31 16.38 26.07
CA PHE A 696 -8.41 17.72 26.65
C PHE A 696 -8.63 18.82 25.61
N ASP A 697 -8.49 18.51 24.31
CA ASP A 697 -8.85 19.40 23.20
C ASP A 697 -9.95 18.76 22.34
N PRO A 698 -11.22 19.20 22.49
CA PRO A 698 -12.34 18.65 21.73
C PRO A 698 -12.21 18.86 20.21
N ASN A 699 -11.35 19.80 19.77
CA ASN A 699 -11.08 20.09 18.36
C ASN A 699 -9.88 19.33 17.79
N SER A 700 -9.19 18.52 18.59
CA SER A 700 -8.09 17.69 18.11
C SER A 700 -8.57 16.66 17.08
N LYS A 701 -7.72 16.41 16.08
CA LYS A 701 -7.99 15.46 14.99
C LYS A 701 -7.11 14.23 15.09
N GLU A 702 -7.65 13.08 14.71
CA GLU A 702 -6.88 11.87 14.45
C GLU A 702 -6.42 11.81 12.99
N PHE A 703 -5.41 10.99 12.68
CA PHE A 703 -4.98 10.80 11.29
C PHE A 703 -6.12 10.40 10.35
N LYS A 704 -7.08 9.59 10.82
CA LYS A 704 -8.24 9.17 10.02
C LYS A 704 -9.18 10.32 9.65
N ASP A 705 -9.13 11.43 10.38
CA ASP A 705 -10.03 12.58 10.23
C ASP A 705 -9.41 13.68 9.36
N ILE A 706 -8.15 13.54 8.94
CA ILE A 706 -7.50 14.56 8.12
C ILE A 706 -8.10 14.58 6.72
N ASP A 707 -8.29 15.78 6.20
CA ASP A 707 -8.83 16.04 4.86
C ASP A 707 -7.79 16.71 3.94
N ILE A 708 -8.22 17.11 2.74
CA ILE A 708 -7.36 17.78 1.76
C ILE A 708 -6.81 19.13 2.26
N TYR A 709 -7.52 19.84 3.14
CA TYR A 709 -7.10 21.13 3.68
C TYR A 709 -6.00 20.93 4.72
N ASP A 710 -6.15 19.94 5.61
CA ASP A 710 -5.12 19.56 6.57
C ASP A 710 -3.85 19.07 5.85
N PHE A 711 -4.02 18.28 4.79
CA PHE A 711 -2.91 17.83 3.95
C PHE A 711 -2.21 19.01 3.23
N THR A 712 -2.97 19.98 2.73
CA THR A 712 -2.42 21.20 2.13
C THR A 712 -1.62 22.03 3.14
N ARG A 713 -2.11 22.15 4.38
CA ARG A 713 -1.37 22.81 5.47
C ARG A 713 -0.05 22.11 5.74
N TYR A 714 -0.06 20.78 5.84
CA TYR A 714 1.17 20.00 5.97
C TYR A 714 2.15 20.27 4.81
N LEU A 715 1.68 20.22 3.56
CA LEU A 715 2.54 20.47 2.39
C LEU A 715 3.06 21.91 2.29
N LEU A 716 2.35 22.88 2.84
CA LEU A 716 2.84 24.26 2.95
C LEU A 716 4.00 24.38 3.95
N MET A 717 4.09 23.50 4.96
CA MET A 717 5.06 23.59 6.06
C MET A 717 6.24 22.60 5.94
N VAL A 718 6.04 21.41 5.37
CA VAL A 718 7.09 20.37 5.30
C VAL A 718 8.38 20.89 4.65
N ASN A 719 9.55 20.47 5.12
CA ASN A 719 10.86 20.92 4.62
C ASN A 719 11.02 22.46 4.62
N ARG A 720 10.34 23.17 5.52
CA ARG A 720 10.61 24.58 5.85
C ARG A 720 10.96 24.66 7.32
N GLU A 721 11.89 25.55 7.66
CA GLU A 721 12.10 25.90 9.05
C GLU A 721 10.83 26.57 9.60
N PRO A 722 10.41 26.23 10.83
CA PRO A 722 9.39 26.99 11.52
C PRO A 722 9.89 28.41 11.71
N SER A 723 9.42 29.36 10.90
CA SER A 723 9.60 30.78 11.18
C SER A 723 8.24 31.40 11.41
N GLU A 724 7.99 31.80 12.66
CA GLU A 724 6.77 32.49 13.09
C GLU A 724 6.56 33.81 12.32
N ASN A 725 7.61 34.30 11.63
CA ASN A 725 7.67 35.60 10.96
C ASN A 725 7.50 35.55 9.42
N ASN A 726 6.92 34.50 8.83
CA ASN A 726 6.61 34.47 7.40
C ASN A 726 5.14 34.90 7.13
N PRO A 727 4.86 36.20 6.87
CA PRO A 727 3.49 36.68 6.71
C PRO A 727 2.76 36.05 5.53
N THR A 728 3.48 35.78 4.44
CA THR A 728 2.94 35.10 3.24
C THR A 728 2.43 33.71 3.58
N LEU A 729 3.24 32.91 4.29
CA LEU A 729 2.88 31.55 4.68
C LEU A 729 1.74 31.55 5.70
N ASN A 730 1.78 32.43 6.69
CA ASN A 730 0.73 32.55 7.70
C ASN A 730 -0.62 32.88 7.06
N ARG A 731 -0.65 33.82 6.10
CA ARG A 731 -1.87 34.16 5.34
C ARG A 731 -2.42 32.98 4.56
N LEU A 732 -1.57 32.18 3.89
CA LEU A 732 -2.01 31.00 3.16
C LEU A 732 -2.54 29.91 4.10
N LEU A 733 -1.89 29.69 5.24
CA LEU A 733 -2.36 28.73 6.26
C LEU A 733 -3.72 29.14 6.84
N GLU A 734 -3.96 30.44 7.00
CA GLU A 734 -5.25 30.97 7.45
C GLU A 734 -6.32 30.84 6.38
N ALA A 735 -6.02 31.18 5.12
CA ALA A 735 -6.92 30.98 3.99
C ALA A 735 -7.38 29.52 3.87
N VAL A 736 -6.46 28.56 3.99
CA VAL A 736 -6.80 27.12 3.97
C VAL A 736 -7.72 26.72 5.14
N LYS A 737 -7.50 27.27 6.33
CA LYS A 737 -8.38 27.02 7.49
C LYS A 737 -9.78 27.58 7.27
N ASP A 738 -9.91 28.76 6.69
CA ASP A 738 -11.22 29.37 6.44
C ASP A 738 -12.01 28.62 5.36
N MET A 739 -11.33 28.20 4.28
CA MET A 739 -11.91 27.29 3.28
C MET A 739 -12.44 25.99 3.91
N GLN A 740 -11.66 25.40 4.83
CA GLN A 740 -12.05 24.18 5.53
C GLN A 740 -13.30 24.39 6.39
N LYS A 741 -13.40 25.51 7.11
CA LYS A 741 -14.57 25.85 7.94
C LYS A 741 -15.82 26.02 7.09
N GLU A 742 -15.73 26.67 5.94
CA GLU A 742 -16.89 26.92 5.07
C GLU A 742 -17.35 25.67 4.36
N ASN A 743 -16.44 24.81 3.91
CA ASN A 743 -16.80 23.51 3.37
C ASN A 743 -17.56 22.68 4.43
N ALA A 744 -17.10 22.71 5.68
CA ALA A 744 -17.81 22.08 6.79
C ALA A 744 -19.20 22.69 7.09
N LYS A 745 -19.42 23.99 6.79
CA LYS A 745 -20.75 24.63 6.89
C LYS A 745 -21.67 24.20 5.74
N ARG A 746 -21.15 24.05 4.52
CA ARG A 746 -21.93 23.63 3.35
C ARG A 746 -22.39 22.18 3.40
N ASN A 747 -21.63 21.31 4.07
CA ASN A 747 -21.94 19.88 4.20
C ASN A 747 -22.86 19.56 5.40
N LYS A 748 -23.26 20.56 6.19
CA LYS A 748 -24.26 20.46 7.25
C LYS A 748 -25.58 21.02 6.76
#